data_AF-A0A954I9I3-F1
#
_entry.id   AF-A0A954I9I3-F1
#
_cell.length_a   1.000
_cell.length_b   1.000
_cell.length_c   1.000
_cell.angle_alpha   90.00
_cell.angle_beta   90.00
_cell.angle_gamma   90.00
#
_symmetry.space_group_name_H-M   'P 1'
#
loop_
_entity.id
_entity.type
_entity.pdbx_description
1 polymer ?
#
loop_
_entity_poly.entity_id
_entity_poly.type
_entity_poly.pdbx_seq_one_letter_code
_entity_poly.pdbx_strand_id
1 'polypeptide(L)'
;MSFFDRPFVSVVPALRNLCVSLLLLPVSSLTAQDGPLDYSRDIRPLLSNACFHCHGPDEDRSEADLRLDVPSGLFSERDGQTIVSKAQPDHSLLVERILTDDPDLQMPPRTSKKSLTDEQKQLLVRWIREGAVWKEHWAYVPIVLPEVPGSDNTDADTQAIDAFIGQRLHANGLSFSPEEHPYVLVRRVYLDLIGVQPTPEEADQWVVRLTGSSGPDVQTPPGGVNPVAWTELVDHLLQRPEYGERWARRWLDIARYADTNGYEKDRPRTIWPYRDWVVQAFNSDLPFDQFTVQQLAGDLLPDATIEQRIATGFHRNTMLNEEGGIDPLEFRFHAMTDRVSTTGTAWLGLTLQCAQCHTHKYDPVTHREYYQLMAFLNNADEPLLDLPDPAVEQQWVENKAKAAQLIDSLPSHWPVPDEDAIPLTVVRAVTDADQTVTIDHQTMIQVRGSNPETAVYTIDVQLPEPKPDQVTLRLSSLPNSKGPGRTAHGNLVLTELEVWQIPAMDEVPGSVDVPNEQLVRIPVLKVDSTVAQNGFPAAAAVDGNAATGWAIHQNGKMPSRVDLQLTLDTTSWQSNKGSSQLRFVLKQQYGSQHTIGACQFLIPNRQHVGDQESARQASLQAAFEQWLSDERAIAVHWSPLRPLTARSNLPILTILDDHSILASGDTAKRDDYWLQYESGDRPITAIRLEALPDDSLPAHGPGSTYYEGTLGDFFLTELTASQNARVFACSSASETYSKNRFGNAEVSAALTFDGDVQTGWSVHGRQGERHVAVFLLKEPIPPGQPIDLHMVFGRHFASSLG
;
A
#
# COMPACT_ATOMS: atom_id res chain seq x y z
N MET A 1 -0.89 45.19 -29.43
CA MET A 1 -0.09 44.74 -30.60
C MET A 1 -0.84 43.57 -31.22
N SER A 2 -1.83 43.76 -32.09
CA SER A 2 -1.76 44.16 -33.51
C SER A 2 -0.77 43.32 -34.31
N PHE A 3 -1.27 42.43 -35.17
CA PHE A 3 -0.86 42.32 -36.58
C PHE A 3 -1.76 41.33 -37.32
N PHE A 4 -2.70 41.84 -38.12
CA PHE A 4 -3.04 41.28 -39.44
C PHE A 4 -3.71 42.39 -40.29
N ASP A 5 -2.93 42.91 -41.23
CA ASP A 5 -3.34 43.83 -42.30
C ASP A 5 -3.12 43.11 -43.64
N ARG A 6 -4.23 42.87 -44.38
CA ARG A 6 -4.54 42.99 -45.85
C ARG A 6 -3.42 42.87 -46.94
N PRO A 7 -3.74 42.83 -48.27
CA PRO A 7 -4.95 42.45 -49.05
C PRO A 7 -4.66 41.62 -50.34
N PHE A 8 -5.68 41.11 -51.05
CA PHE A 8 -5.67 40.92 -52.52
C PHE A 8 -7.10 41.09 -53.08
N VAL A 9 -7.43 42.27 -53.64
CA VAL A 9 -7.50 42.66 -55.06
C VAL A 9 -8.72 42.10 -55.82
N SER A 10 -9.59 43.05 -56.20
CA SER A 10 -10.75 42.93 -57.08
C SER A 10 -10.33 43.04 -58.55
N VAL A 11 -10.98 42.28 -59.44
CA VAL A 11 -11.14 42.67 -60.85
C VAL A 11 -12.58 42.39 -61.29
N VAL A 12 -13.29 43.47 -61.59
CA VAL A 12 -14.52 43.53 -62.39
C VAL A 12 -14.10 43.74 -63.87
N PRO A 13 -14.91 43.31 -64.85
CA PRO A 13 -15.49 44.35 -65.70
C PRO A 13 -17.00 44.19 -65.92
N ALA A 14 -17.62 45.34 -66.09
CA ALA A 14 -19.03 45.57 -66.32
C ALA A 14 -19.45 45.12 -67.73
N LEU A 15 -20.71 44.67 -67.85
CA LEU A 15 -21.57 45.03 -68.96
C LEU A 15 -23.02 45.13 -68.47
N ARG A 16 -23.62 46.24 -68.85
CA ARG A 16 -24.84 46.86 -68.36
C ARG A 16 -25.90 46.63 -69.44
N ASN A 17 -27.10 46.16 -69.08
CA ASN A 17 -28.41 46.71 -69.48
C ASN A 17 -29.56 45.69 -69.52
N LEU A 18 -30.67 46.12 -68.93
CA LEU A 18 -32.08 45.86 -69.30
C LEU A 18 -32.55 44.41 -69.41
N CYS A 19 -33.40 43.99 -68.46
CA CYS A 19 -34.85 43.95 -68.72
C CYS A 19 -35.62 43.68 -67.43
N VAL A 20 -36.42 44.67 -67.04
CA VAL A 20 -37.54 44.54 -66.12
C VAL A 20 -38.60 43.67 -66.81
N SER A 21 -39.00 42.56 -66.20
CA SER A 21 -40.25 41.88 -66.53
C SER A 21 -40.75 41.11 -65.31
N LEU A 22 -41.90 41.57 -64.81
CA LEU A 22 -42.77 40.88 -63.87
C LEU A 22 -42.94 39.41 -64.29
N LEU A 23 -42.74 38.50 -63.35
CA LEU A 23 -43.44 37.21 -63.31
C LEU A 23 -43.89 36.97 -61.86
N LEU A 24 -45.16 37.30 -61.63
CA LEU A 24 -45.98 36.84 -60.53
C LEU A 24 -45.96 35.30 -60.53
N LEU A 25 -45.12 34.72 -59.68
CA LEU A 25 -45.31 33.33 -59.25
C LEU A 25 -46.25 33.36 -58.05
N PRO A 26 -47.34 32.55 -58.05
CA PRO A 26 -48.16 32.41 -56.87
C PRO A 26 -47.27 31.79 -55.79
N VAL A 27 -47.10 32.49 -54.68
CA VAL A 27 -46.68 31.88 -53.42
C VAL A 27 -47.80 30.92 -53.07
N SER A 28 -47.66 29.65 -53.46
CA SER A 28 -48.40 28.57 -52.84
C SER A 28 -47.97 28.57 -51.39
N SER A 29 -48.74 29.25 -50.55
CA SER A 29 -48.71 29.04 -49.11
C SER A 29 -48.94 27.55 -48.88
N LEU A 30 -47.86 26.81 -48.62
CA LEU A 30 -47.93 25.51 -47.98
C LEU A 30 -48.59 25.74 -46.62
N THR A 31 -49.92 25.68 -46.61
CA THR A 31 -50.71 25.45 -45.42
C THR A 31 -50.54 23.99 -45.08
N ALA A 32 -49.45 23.69 -44.37
CA ALA A 32 -49.26 22.38 -43.76
C ALA A 32 -49.15 22.56 -42.26
N GLN A 33 -50.29 22.49 -41.56
CA GLN A 33 -50.36 21.96 -40.19
C GLN A 33 -51.79 21.57 -39.76
N ASP A 34 -52.42 20.68 -40.55
CA ASP A 34 -53.65 19.95 -40.17
C ASP A 34 -53.37 18.68 -39.33
N GLY A 35 -52.17 18.55 -38.77
CA GLY A 35 -51.86 17.50 -37.80
C GLY A 35 -52.43 17.82 -36.41
N PRO A 36 -52.63 16.81 -35.55
CA PRO A 36 -52.93 17.03 -34.13
C PRO A 36 -51.78 17.83 -33.48
N LEU A 37 -52.13 18.76 -32.59
CA LEU A 37 -51.14 19.51 -31.84
C LEU A 37 -50.43 18.59 -30.84
N ASP A 38 -49.10 18.68 -30.81
CA ASP A 38 -48.30 18.03 -29.76
C ASP A 38 -47.89 19.07 -28.71
N TYR A 39 -48.24 18.81 -27.45
CA TYR A 39 -47.93 19.73 -26.35
C TYR A 39 -46.43 20.04 -26.25
N SER A 40 -45.58 19.02 -26.35
CA SER A 40 -44.13 19.17 -26.14
C SER A 40 -43.46 19.91 -27.30
N ARG A 41 -43.92 19.67 -28.54
CA ARG A 41 -43.39 20.34 -29.74
C ARG A 41 -43.97 21.75 -29.96
N ASP A 42 -45.29 21.90 -29.82
CA ASP A 42 -46.00 23.08 -30.33
C ASP A 42 -46.37 24.08 -29.22
N ILE A 43 -46.60 23.62 -27.98
CA ILE A 43 -47.21 24.46 -26.91
C ILE A 43 -46.24 24.81 -25.79
N ARG A 44 -45.54 23.81 -25.25
CA ARG A 44 -44.58 24.01 -24.16
C ARG A 44 -43.50 25.03 -24.50
N PRO A 45 -42.91 25.09 -25.71
CA PRO A 45 -41.95 26.13 -26.05
C PRO A 45 -42.53 27.55 -25.99
N LEU A 46 -43.82 27.72 -26.29
CA LEU A 46 -44.51 29.00 -26.17
C LEU A 46 -44.65 29.41 -24.70
N LEU A 47 -45.16 28.51 -23.85
CA LEU A 47 -45.29 28.75 -22.41
C LEU A 47 -43.94 28.98 -21.74
N SER A 48 -42.92 28.21 -22.11
CA SER A 48 -41.55 28.37 -21.59
C SER A 48 -40.95 29.72 -21.95
N ASN A 49 -41.14 30.19 -23.18
CA ASN A 49 -40.56 31.45 -23.64
C ASN A 49 -41.30 32.69 -23.13
N ALA A 50 -42.62 32.58 -22.95
CA ALA A 50 -43.51 33.71 -22.69
C ALA A 50 -43.98 33.78 -21.22
N CYS A 51 -44.07 32.65 -20.51
CA CYS A 51 -44.80 32.57 -19.24
C CYS A 51 -43.94 32.07 -18.06
N PHE A 52 -43.08 31.06 -18.25
CA PHE A 52 -42.36 30.41 -17.14
C PHE A 52 -41.34 31.31 -16.42
N HIS A 53 -41.02 32.48 -16.97
CA HIS A 53 -40.17 33.43 -16.25
C HIS A 53 -40.81 33.96 -14.96
N CYS A 54 -42.12 34.23 -14.99
CA CYS A 54 -42.90 34.70 -13.84
C CYS A 54 -43.81 33.60 -13.26
N HIS A 55 -44.13 32.56 -14.04
CA HIS A 55 -45.03 31.48 -13.65
C HIS A 55 -44.40 30.10 -13.83
N GLY A 56 -43.10 29.97 -13.56
CA GLY A 56 -42.33 28.72 -13.63
C GLY A 56 -41.76 28.32 -12.27
N PRO A 57 -40.77 27.42 -12.23
CA PRO A 57 -40.31 26.81 -10.98
C PRO A 57 -39.51 27.72 -10.05
N ASP A 58 -39.09 28.90 -10.50
CA ASP A 58 -38.34 29.89 -9.71
C ASP A 58 -39.26 30.64 -8.72
N GLU A 59 -39.21 30.22 -7.45
CA GLU A 59 -40.06 30.76 -6.36
C GLU A 59 -39.82 32.27 -6.13
N ASP A 60 -38.59 32.76 -6.28
CA ASP A 60 -38.23 34.18 -6.07
C ASP A 60 -38.79 35.11 -7.16
N ARG A 61 -39.17 34.54 -8.31
CA ARG A 61 -39.78 35.24 -9.45
C ARG A 61 -41.24 34.88 -9.64
N SER A 62 -41.79 34.01 -8.80
CA SER A 62 -43.16 33.55 -8.92
C SER A 62 -44.13 34.70 -8.68
N GLU A 63 -44.87 35.05 -9.72
CA GLU A 63 -45.97 36.01 -9.62
C GLU A 63 -47.26 35.26 -9.34
N ALA A 64 -48.05 35.85 -8.45
CA ALA A 64 -49.40 35.41 -8.15
C ALA A 64 -49.50 33.98 -7.55
N ASP A 65 -48.39 33.38 -7.11
CA ASP A 65 -48.33 31.99 -6.61
C ASP A 65 -48.89 30.99 -7.65
N LEU A 66 -48.64 31.27 -8.94
CA LEU A 66 -49.14 30.48 -10.07
C LEU A 66 -47.99 29.82 -10.83
N ARG A 67 -48.07 28.51 -10.97
CA ARG A 67 -47.10 27.65 -11.68
C ARG A 67 -47.73 27.05 -12.94
N LEU A 68 -47.38 27.57 -14.12
CA LEU A 68 -47.89 27.07 -15.41
C LEU A 68 -47.08 25.87 -15.95
N ASP A 69 -45.93 25.58 -15.34
CA ASP A 69 -45.04 24.47 -15.69
C ASP A 69 -45.50 23.11 -15.13
N VAL A 70 -46.44 23.11 -14.17
CA VAL A 70 -47.01 21.89 -13.57
C VAL A 70 -48.53 21.81 -13.76
N PRO A 71 -49.11 20.60 -13.86
CA PRO A 71 -50.56 20.43 -14.07
C PRO A 71 -51.41 21.05 -12.96
N SER A 72 -50.94 20.98 -11.71
CA SER A 72 -51.68 21.47 -10.54
C SER A 72 -51.92 22.98 -10.58
N GLY A 73 -50.99 23.77 -11.13
CA GLY A 73 -51.17 25.21 -11.30
C GLY A 73 -51.77 25.58 -12.66
N LEU A 74 -51.44 24.86 -13.74
CA LEU A 74 -52.01 25.11 -15.06
C LEU A 74 -53.54 24.91 -15.11
N PHE A 75 -54.05 23.93 -14.36
CA PHE A 75 -55.47 23.60 -14.27
C PHE A 75 -56.12 24.08 -12.96
N SER A 76 -55.46 24.94 -12.17
CA SER A 76 -56.05 25.48 -10.95
C SER A 76 -57.14 26.50 -11.25
N GLU A 77 -57.89 26.87 -10.21
CA GLU A 77 -58.83 28.00 -10.26
C GLU A 77 -58.24 29.23 -9.58
N ARG A 78 -58.59 30.41 -10.11
CA ARG A 78 -58.28 31.71 -9.53
C ARG A 78 -59.45 32.65 -9.78
N ASP A 79 -59.87 33.38 -8.77
CA ASP A 79 -60.96 34.37 -8.86
C ASP A 79 -62.27 33.81 -9.48
N GLY A 80 -62.54 32.52 -9.24
CA GLY A 80 -63.72 31.81 -9.75
C GLY A 80 -63.64 31.34 -11.21
N GLN A 81 -62.47 31.43 -11.84
CA GLN A 81 -62.20 30.93 -13.19
C GLN A 81 -61.02 29.96 -13.21
N THR A 82 -61.09 28.95 -14.08
CA THR A 82 -59.95 28.04 -14.29
C THR A 82 -58.89 28.71 -15.16
N ILE A 83 -57.60 28.55 -14.80
CA ILE A 83 -56.48 29.11 -15.57
C ILE A 83 -56.51 28.59 -17.02
N VAL A 84 -56.63 27.26 -17.17
CA VAL A 84 -56.91 26.58 -18.44
C VAL A 84 -58.09 25.62 -18.25
N SER A 85 -59.25 25.95 -18.82
CA SER A 85 -60.43 25.07 -18.83
C SER A 85 -60.41 24.17 -20.06
N LYS A 86 -60.31 22.85 -19.85
CA LYS A 86 -60.18 21.86 -20.93
C LYS A 86 -61.38 21.92 -21.88
N ALA A 87 -61.10 22.00 -23.19
CA ALA A 87 -62.11 22.12 -24.26
C ALA A 87 -62.97 23.39 -24.22
N GLN A 88 -62.68 24.35 -23.32
CA GLN A 88 -63.47 25.57 -23.14
C GLN A 88 -62.55 26.81 -23.13
N PRO A 89 -62.03 27.25 -24.29
CA PRO A 89 -61.14 28.41 -24.36
C PRO A 89 -61.77 29.69 -23.82
N ASP A 90 -63.07 29.91 -24.03
CA ASP A 90 -63.79 31.10 -23.56
C ASP A 90 -63.95 31.14 -22.03
N HIS A 91 -63.72 30.02 -21.33
CA HIS A 91 -63.72 29.91 -19.87
C HIS A 91 -62.30 29.80 -19.28
N SER A 92 -61.26 30.03 -20.08
CA SER A 92 -59.86 29.93 -19.66
C SER A 92 -59.26 31.31 -19.41
N LEU A 93 -58.84 31.59 -18.18
CA LEU A 93 -58.20 32.87 -17.84
C LEU A 93 -56.95 33.11 -18.69
N LEU A 94 -56.19 32.07 -19.03
CA LEU A 94 -55.02 32.19 -19.92
C LEU A 94 -55.39 32.82 -21.28
N VAL A 95 -56.53 32.44 -21.85
CA VAL A 95 -57.00 32.97 -23.15
C VAL A 95 -57.37 34.44 -23.04
N GLU A 96 -58.07 34.82 -21.97
CA GLU A 96 -58.40 36.22 -21.67
C GLU A 96 -57.12 37.08 -21.58
N ARG A 97 -56.10 36.58 -20.88
CA ARG A 97 -54.84 37.30 -20.65
C ARG A 97 -53.98 37.48 -21.89
N ILE A 98 -53.97 36.51 -22.82
CA ILE A 98 -53.16 36.61 -24.06
C ILE A 98 -53.88 37.39 -25.18
N LEU A 99 -55.20 37.53 -25.10
CA LEU A 99 -56.02 38.22 -26.11
C LEU A 99 -56.45 39.64 -25.71
N THR A 100 -56.36 40.01 -24.43
CA THR A 100 -56.69 41.36 -23.98
C THR A 100 -55.69 42.42 -24.47
N ASP A 101 -56.21 43.60 -24.77
CA ASP A 101 -55.43 44.81 -25.09
C ASP A 101 -55.18 45.69 -23.86
N ASP A 102 -55.76 45.34 -22.70
CA ASP A 102 -55.56 46.06 -21.44
C ASP A 102 -54.11 45.87 -20.96
N PRO A 103 -53.28 46.93 -20.90
CA PRO A 103 -51.87 46.82 -20.55
C PRO A 103 -51.62 46.31 -19.13
N ASP A 104 -52.59 46.42 -18.22
CA ASP A 104 -52.46 45.96 -16.83
C ASP A 104 -52.84 44.48 -16.67
N LEU A 105 -53.56 43.92 -17.64
CA LEU A 105 -54.03 42.53 -17.62
C LEU A 105 -53.32 41.63 -18.65
N GLN A 106 -52.76 42.22 -19.70
CA GLN A 106 -52.13 41.52 -20.81
C GLN A 106 -50.91 40.70 -20.36
N MET A 107 -50.87 39.43 -20.79
CA MET A 107 -49.75 38.53 -20.61
C MET A 107 -49.18 38.06 -21.96
N PRO A 108 -47.85 38.00 -22.13
CA PRO A 108 -46.81 38.47 -21.19
C PRO A 108 -46.86 39.99 -20.98
N PRO A 109 -46.51 40.49 -19.78
CA PRO A 109 -46.58 41.92 -19.50
C PRO A 109 -45.55 42.67 -20.34
N ARG A 110 -45.83 43.91 -20.73
CA ARG A 110 -44.93 44.71 -21.59
C ARG A 110 -43.53 44.88 -21.00
N THR A 111 -43.43 44.88 -19.68
CA THR A 111 -42.17 44.96 -18.92
C THR A 111 -41.27 43.73 -19.12
N SER A 112 -41.84 42.56 -19.45
CA SER A 112 -41.08 41.32 -19.72
C SER A 112 -40.28 41.38 -21.03
N LYS A 113 -40.62 42.31 -21.94
CA LYS A 113 -40.09 42.38 -23.32
C LYS A 113 -40.32 41.11 -24.15
N LYS A 114 -41.21 40.22 -23.71
CA LYS A 114 -41.68 39.05 -24.46
C LYS A 114 -43.05 39.35 -25.07
N SER A 115 -43.32 38.78 -26.23
CA SER A 115 -44.63 38.86 -26.88
C SER A 115 -44.95 37.55 -27.58
N LEU A 116 -46.23 37.27 -27.71
CA LEU A 116 -46.75 36.19 -28.55
C LEU A 116 -47.23 36.78 -29.87
N THR A 117 -46.88 36.15 -30.99
CA THR A 117 -47.49 36.48 -32.29
C THR A 117 -48.93 36.01 -32.33
N ASP A 118 -49.72 36.52 -33.27
CA ASP A 118 -51.12 36.11 -33.40
C ASP A 118 -51.24 34.61 -33.72
N GLU A 119 -50.32 34.05 -34.50
CA GLU A 119 -50.25 32.61 -34.76
C GLU A 119 -50.01 31.81 -33.47
N GLN A 120 -49.08 32.28 -32.61
CA GLN A 120 -48.78 31.63 -31.33
C GLN A 120 -49.97 31.70 -30.35
N LYS A 121 -50.68 32.84 -30.31
CA LYS A 121 -51.91 32.97 -29.52
C LYS A 121 -52.98 31.99 -30.01
N GLN A 122 -53.17 31.89 -31.32
CA GLN A 122 -54.14 30.96 -31.91
C GLN A 122 -53.76 29.49 -31.67
N LEU A 123 -52.47 29.14 -31.63
CA LEU A 123 -52.02 27.80 -31.23
C LEU A 123 -52.41 27.46 -29.79
N LEU A 124 -52.23 28.39 -28.84
CA LEU A 124 -52.65 28.20 -27.44
C LEU A 124 -54.17 28.02 -27.34
N VAL A 125 -54.95 28.85 -28.04
CA VAL A 125 -56.42 28.74 -28.07
C VAL A 125 -56.86 27.40 -28.68
N ARG A 126 -56.24 26.98 -29.79
CA ARG A 126 -56.53 25.71 -30.46
C ARG A 126 -56.20 24.53 -29.54
N TRP A 127 -55.05 24.55 -28.87
CA TRP A 127 -54.67 23.51 -27.91
C TRP A 127 -55.68 23.36 -26.78
N ILE A 128 -56.18 24.48 -26.23
CA ILE A 128 -57.21 24.43 -25.19
C ILE A 128 -58.51 23.82 -25.73
N ARG A 129 -58.92 24.23 -26.93
CA ARG A 129 -60.10 23.69 -27.62
C ARG A 129 -59.97 22.18 -27.88
N GLU A 130 -58.78 21.69 -28.20
CA GLU A 130 -58.46 20.26 -28.38
C GLU A 130 -58.33 19.49 -27.04
N GLY A 131 -58.69 20.11 -25.92
CA GLY A 131 -58.74 19.46 -24.60
C GLY A 131 -57.57 19.77 -23.68
N ALA A 132 -56.68 20.69 -24.07
CA ALA A 132 -55.51 21.11 -23.31
C ALA A 132 -54.66 19.93 -22.78
N VAL A 133 -54.35 18.96 -23.65
CA VAL A 133 -53.51 17.81 -23.27
C VAL A 133 -52.16 18.34 -22.80
N TRP A 134 -51.81 18.07 -21.55
CA TRP A 134 -50.51 18.40 -20.98
C TRP A 134 -49.62 17.17 -20.99
N LYS A 135 -48.35 17.34 -21.32
CA LYS A 135 -47.35 16.29 -21.28
C LYS A 135 -46.13 16.77 -20.49
N GLU A 136 -45.55 15.84 -19.75
CA GLU A 136 -44.26 16.06 -19.11
C GLU A 136 -43.15 16.24 -20.16
N HIS A 137 -42.02 16.83 -19.77
CA HIS A 137 -40.91 17.02 -20.70
C HIS A 137 -40.43 15.66 -21.18
N TRP A 138 -40.05 15.57 -22.46
CA TRP A 138 -39.61 14.29 -23.04
C TRP A 138 -38.44 13.64 -22.29
N ALA A 139 -37.61 14.46 -21.62
CA ALA A 139 -36.48 14.00 -20.83
C ALA A 139 -36.86 13.30 -19.50
N TYR A 140 -38.09 13.49 -19.02
CA TYR A 140 -38.57 12.95 -17.73
C TYR A 140 -39.62 11.85 -17.89
N VAL A 141 -39.86 11.40 -19.14
CA VAL A 141 -40.75 10.27 -19.43
C VAL A 141 -39.94 9.12 -20.06
N PRO A 142 -40.38 7.86 -19.90
CA PRO A 142 -39.73 6.73 -20.55
C PRO A 142 -39.61 6.92 -22.07
N ILE A 143 -38.42 6.67 -22.61
CA ILE A 143 -38.17 6.71 -24.06
C ILE A 143 -38.86 5.52 -24.72
N VAL A 144 -39.65 5.80 -25.76
CA VAL A 144 -40.31 4.77 -26.57
C VAL A 144 -39.65 4.76 -27.95
N LEU A 145 -39.25 3.57 -28.42
CA LEU A 145 -38.69 3.40 -29.76
C LEU A 145 -39.73 3.79 -30.83
N PRO A 146 -39.44 4.78 -31.68
CA PRO A 146 -40.35 5.16 -32.75
C PRO A 146 -40.33 4.13 -33.88
N GLU A 147 -41.44 4.01 -34.61
CA GLU A 147 -41.49 3.23 -35.84
C GLU A 147 -40.58 3.87 -36.91
N VAL A 148 -39.69 3.07 -37.48
CA VAL A 148 -38.73 3.53 -38.49
C VAL A 148 -39.46 3.70 -39.83
N PRO A 149 -39.40 4.90 -40.46
CA PRO A 149 -40.09 5.17 -41.72
C PRO A 149 -39.68 4.20 -42.84
N GLY A 150 -40.65 3.57 -43.49
CA GLY A 150 -40.41 2.71 -44.66
C GLY A 150 -39.87 1.32 -44.35
N SER A 151 -39.89 0.88 -43.09
CA SER A 151 -39.45 -0.47 -42.71
C SER A 151 -40.60 -1.48 -42.72
N ASP A 152 -40.58 -2.42 -43.67
CA ASP A 152 -41.38 -3.67 -43.64
C ASP A 152 -40.64 -4.82 -42.90
N ASN A 153 -39.61 -4.46 -42.11
CA ASN A 153 -38.83 -5.28 -41.18
C ASN A 153 -37.86 -6.32 -41.80
N THR A 154 -36.55 -6.00 -41.79
CA THR A 154 -35.40 -6.89 -41.44
C THR A 154 -34.06 -6.12 -41.32
N ASP A 155 -33.92 -4.96 -41.98
CA ASP A 155 -32.69 -4.13 -41.94
C ASP A 155 -32.85 -2.82 -41.13
N ALA A 156 -33.93 -2.70 -40.35
CA ALA A 156 -34.29 -1.46 -39.66
C ALA A 156 -33.23 -0.98 -38.65
N ASP A 157 -32.41 -1.87 -38.10
CA ASP A 157 -31.43 -1.53 -37.06
C ASP A 157 -30.17 -0.84 -37.62
N THR A 158 -29.80 -1.03 -38.89
CA THR A 158 -28.53 -0.51 -39.44
C THR A 158 -28.66 0.83 -40.16
N GLN A 159 -29.88 1.25 -40.51
CA GLN A 159 -30.13 2.51 -41.26
C GLN A 159 -31.30 3.34 -40.69
N ALA A 160 -31.74 3.09 -39.45
CA ALA A 160 -32.85 3.83 -38.84
C ALA A 160 -32.67 5.35 -38.92
N ILE A 161 -31.47 5.84 -38.60
CA ILE A 161 -31.14 7.28 -38.61
C ILE A 161 -31.33 7.86 -40.01
N ASP A 162 -30.78 7.18 -41.04
CA ASP A 162 -30.88 7.64 -42.42
C ASP A 162 -32.32 7.59 -42.94
N ALA A 163 -33.15 6.63 -42.50
CA ALA A 163 -34.56 6.61 -42.85
C ALA A 163 -35.32 7.84 -42.31
N PHE A 164 -35.07 8.23 -41.04
CA PHE A 164 -35.64 9.45 -40.46
C PHE A 164 -35.14 10.72 -41.16
N ILE A 165 -33.83 10.81 -41.44
CA ILE A 165 -33.25 11.96 -42.16
C ILE A 165 -33.82 12.03 -43.58
N GLY A 166 -33.89 10.90 -44.29
CA GLY A 166 -34.41 10.79 -45.65
C GLY A 166 -35.87 11.20 -45.73
N GLN A 167 -36.72 10.76 -44.80
CA GLN A 167 -38.12 11.19 -44.71
C GLN A 167 -38.22 12.72 -44.58
N ARG A 168 -37.39 13.32 -43.70
CA ARG A 168 -37.39 14.78 -43.50
C ARG A 168 -36.86 15.52 -44.72
N LEU A 169 -35.79 15.05 -45.36
CA LEU A 169 -35.26 15.65 -46.59
C LEU A 169 -36.30 15.62 -47.71
N HIS A 170 -36.93 14.47 -47.94
CA HIS A 170 -37.97 14.32 -48.95
C HIS A 170 -39.16 15.25 -48.70
N ALA A 171 -39.61 15.38 -47.44
CA ALA A 171 -40.67 16.31 -47.08
C ALA A 171 -40.32 17.79 -47.34
N ASN A 172 -39.03 18.12 -47.40
CA ASN A 172 -38.54 19.47 -47.72
C ASN A 172 -38.06 19.61 -49.18
N GLY A 173 -38.29 18.61 -50.03
CA GLY A 173 -37.85 18.62 -51.44
C GLY A 173 -36.33 18.54 -51.60
N LEU A 174 -35.62 17.96 -50.62
CA LEU A 174 -34.17 17.76 -50.60
C LEU A 174 -33.83 16.27 -50.75
N SER A 175 -32.60 15.99 -51.17
CA SER A 175 -32.01 14.65 -51.22
C SER A 175 -30.71 14.61 -50.42
N PHE A 176 -30.20 13.40 -50.14
CA PHE A 176 -28.85 13.25 -49.61
C PHE A 176 -27.82 13.83 -50.59
N SER A 177 -26.72 14.35 -50.01
CA SER A 177 -25.53 14.71 -50.78
C SER A 177 -24.91 13.47 -51.41
N PRO A 178 -24.21 13.60 -52.56
CA PRO A 178 -23.42 12.50 -53.09
C PRO A 178 -22.35 12.08 -52.08
N GLU A 179 -22.01 10.80 -52.10
CA GLU A 179 -20.95 10.25 -51.26
C GLU A 179 -19.59 10.85 -51.60
N GLU A 180 -18.79 11.09 -50.57
CA GLU A 180 -17.52 11.79 -50.65
C GLU A 180 -16.41 10.91 -51.26
N HIS A 181 -15.32 11.54 -51.70
CA HIS A 181 -14.14 10.84 -52.22
C HIS A 181 -13.58 9.79 -51.23
N PRO A 182 -13.17 8.58 -51.68
CA PRO A 182 -12.79 7.47 -50.80
C PRO A 182 -11.68 7.80 -49.80
N TYR A 183 -10.62 8.50 -50.24
CA TYR A 183 -9.54 8.93 -49.34
C TYR A 183 -10.02 9.91 -48.26
N VAL A 184 -11.01 10.74 -48.57
CA VAL A 184 -11.58 11.69 -47.59
C VAL A 184 -12.42 10.92 -46.57
N LEU A 185 -13.18 9.91 -47.01
CA LEU A 185 -13.93 9.03 -46.10
C LEU A 185 -12.99 8.29 -45.14
N VAL A 186 -11.95 7.63 -45.65
CA VAL A 186 -10.94 6.94 -44.84
C VAL A 186 -10.28 7.91 -43.85
N ARG A 187 -9.88 9.10 -44.31
CA ARG A 187 -9.29 10.10 -43.42
C ARG A 187 -10.25 10.57 -42.33
N ARG A 188 -11.53 10.79 -42.64
CA ARG A 188 -12.54 11.24 -41.66
C ARG A 188 -12.75 10.17 -40.59
N VAL A 189 -12.99 8.92 -40.97
CA VAL A 189 -13.27 7.85 -40.01
C VAL A 189 -12.08 7.56 -39.09
N TYR A 190 -10.83 7.64 -39.60
CA TYR A 190 -9.63 7.56 -38.77
C TYR A 190 -9.55 8.68 -37.73
N LEU A 191 -9.77 9.94 -38.15
CA LEU A 191 -9.75 11.08 -37.23
C LEU A 191 -10.90 11.05 -36.22
N ASP A 192 -12.07 10.57 -36.63
CA ASP A 192 -13.25 10.49 -35.77
C ASP A 192 -13.09 9.40 -34.71
N LEU A 193 -12.66 8.20 -35.10
CA LEU A 193 -12.56 7.05 -34.19
C LEU A 193 -11.30 7.05 -33.35
N ILE A 194 -10.12 7.32 -33.94
CA ILE A 194 -8.83 7.19 -33.25
C ILE A 194 -8.04 8.50 -33.15
N GLY A 195 -8.54 9.61 -33.72
CA GLY A 195 -7.94 10.93 -33.54
C GLY A 195 -6.67 11.22 -34.33
N VAL A 196 -6.14 10.24 -35.06
CA VAL A 196 -4.92 10.35 -35.89
C VAL A 196 -5.24 10.04 -37.36
N GLN A 197 -4.38 10.49 -38.28
CA GLN A 197 -4.55 10.22 -39.72
C GLN A 197 -4.02 8.82 -40.06
N PRO A 198 -4.58 8.15 -41.08
CA PRO A 198 -4.00 6.91 -41.61
C PRO A 198 -2.61 7.18 -42.20
N THR A 199 -1.73 6.19 -42.20
CA THR A 199 -0.55 6.28 -43.07
C THR A 199 -0.97 6.25 -44.54
N PRO A 200 -0.16 6.76 -45.47
CA PRO A 200 -0.44 6.64 -46.90
C PRO A 200 -0.73 5.19 -47.34
N GLU A 201 0.02 4.22 -46.81
CA GLU A 201 -0.15 2.80 -47.12
C GLU A 201 -1.46 2.24 -46.58
N GLU A 202 -1.84 2.58 -45.35
CA GLU A 202 -3.14 2.20 -44.79
C GLU A 202 -4.30 2.80 -45.60
N ALA A 203 -4.18 4.07 -45.98
CA ALA A 203 -5.18 4.76 -46.78
C ALA A 203 -5.36 4.09 -48.15
N ASP A 204 -4.26 3.80 -48.84
CA ASP A 204 -4.28 3.10 -50.13
C ASP A 204 -4.93 1.71 -50.01
N GLN A 205 -4.58 0.93 -48.98
CA GLN A 205 -5.15 -0.40 -48.75
C GLN A 205 -6.66 -0.34 -48.53
N TRP A 206 -7.13 0.58 -47.68
CA TRP A 206 -8.56 0.71 -47.40
C TRP A 206 -9.34 1.25 -48.61
N VAL A 207 -8.79 2.21 -49.35
CA VAL A 207 -9.42 2.70 -50.58
C VAL A 207 -9.59 1.59 -51.61
N VAL A 208 -8.60 0.70 -51.76
CA VAL A 208 -8.70 -0.48 -52.63
C VAL A 208 -9.81 -1.41 -52.17
N ARG A 209 -9.93 -1.68 -50.86
CA ARG A 209 -11.01 -2.54 -50.33
C ARG A 209 -12.39 -1.90 -50.50
N LEU A 210 -12.49 -0.59 -50.32
CA LEU A 210 -13.75 0.17 -50.41
C LEU A 210 -14.24 0.32 -51.85
N THR A 211 -13.34 0.41 -52.83
CA THR A 211 -13.69 0.76 -54.22
C THR A 211 -13.39 -0.33 -55.25
N GLY A 212 -12.54 -1.30 -54.92
CA GLY A 212 -11.98 -2.28 -55.85
C GLY A 212 -10.93 -1.71 -56.81
N SER A 213 -10.51 -0.45 -56.66
CA SER A 213 -9.58 0.25 -57.55
C SER A 213 -8.47 0.96 -56.76
N SER A 214 -7.31 1.19 -57.40
CA SER A 214 -6.16 1.89 -56.82
C SER A 214 -5.70 3.06 -57.71
N GLY A 215 -4.95 3.99 -57.11
CA GLY A 215 -4.28 5.08 -57.82
C GLY A 215 -4.87 6.47 -57.56
N PRO A 216 -4.18 7.54 -58.04
CA PRO A 216 -4.50 8.93 -57.71
C PRO A 216 -5.84 9.42 -58.29
N ASP A 217 -6.37 8.74 -59.30
CA ASP A 217 -7.61 9.10 -59.98
C ASP A 217 -8.83 8.28 -59.51
N VAL A 218 -8.70 7.51 -58.42
CA VAL A 218 -9.79 6.69 -57.88
C VAL A 218 -11.05 7.54 -57.65
N GLN A 219 -12.20 7.03 -58.03
CA GLN A 219 -13.50 7.70 -57.84
C GLN A 219 -14.41 6.84 -56.98
N THR A 220 -15.39 7.47 -56.36
CA THR A 220 -16.47 6.75 -55.68
C THR A 220 -17.28 5.93 -56.70
N PRO A 221 -17.49 4.62 -56.48
CA PRO A 221 -18.24 3.79 -57.42
C PRO A 221 -19.69 4.25 -57.62
N PRO A 222 -20.33 3.96 -58.78
CA PRO A 222 -21.75 4.20 -58.99
C PRO A 222 -22.58 3.28 -58.09
N GLY A 223 -22.92 3.77 -56.90
CA GLY A 223 -23.56 2.98 -55.82
C GLY A 223 -22.91 3.14 -54.44
N GLY A 224 -21.81 3.89 -54.34
CA GLY A 224 -21.08 4.11 -53.09
C GLY A 224 -19.96 3.11 -52.84
N VAL A 225 -19.27 3.25 -51.72
CA VAL A 225 -18.24 2.32 -51.25
C VAL A 225 -18.83 0.97 -50.84
N ASN A 226 -18.00 -0.07 -50.87
CA ASN A 226 -18.39 -1.41 -50.42
C ASN A 226 -18.77 -1.40 -48.92
N PRO A 227 -20.05 -1.67 -48.56
CA PRO A 227 -20.52 -1.55 -47.19
C PRO A 227 -19.86 -2.57 -46.24
N VAL A 228 -19.51 -3.76 -46.73
CA VAL A 228 -18.80 -4.77 -45.92
C VAL A 228 -17.41 -4.28 -45.57
N ALA A 229 -16.67 -3.75 -46.56
CA ALA A 229 -15.33 -3.20 -46.33
C ALA A 229 -15.36 -1.96 -45.42
N TRP A 230 -16.45 -1.18 -45.46
CA TRP A 230 -16.66 -0.07 -44.55
C TRP A 230 -16.82 -0.53 -43.10
N THR A 231 -17.67 -1.53 -42.84
CA THR A 231 -17.81 -2.13 -41.50
C THR A 231 -16.49 -2.71 -41.00
N GLU A 232 -15.75 -3.44 -41.85
CA GLU A 232 -14.43 -3.98 -41.48
C GLU A 232 -13.41 -2.90 -41.14
N LEU A 233 -13.45 -1.74 -41.82
CA LEU A 233 -12.62 -0.58 -41.49
C LEU A 233 -12.97 -0.01 -40.12
N VAL A 234 -14.27 0.17 -39.85
CA VAL A 234 -14.75 0.64 -38.55
C VAL A 234 -14.33 -0.32 -37.43
N ASP A 235 -14.59 -1.62 -37.58
CA ASP A 235 -14.22 -2.65 -36.60
C ASP A 235 -12.70 -2.68 -36.35
N HIS A 236 -11.91 -2.56 -37.42
CA HIS A 236 -10.45 -2.48 -37.32
C HIS A 236 -10.01 -1.28 -36.48
N LEU A 237 -10.63 -0.11 -36.67
CA LEU A 237 -10.30 1.10 -35.91
C LEU A 237 -10.80 1.05 -34.46
N LEU A 238 -11.95 0.44 -34.19
CA LEU A 238 -12.46 0.26 -32.83
C LEU A 238 -11.56 -0.67 -31.99
N GLN A 239 -10.88 -1.62 -32.62
CA GLN A 239 -9.95 -2.55 -31.95
C GLN A 239 -8.57 -1.95 -31.67
N ARG A 240 -8.29 -0.74 -32.17
CA ARG A 240 -7.00 -0.08 -31.97
C ARG A 240 -6.92 0.58 -30.58
N PRO A 241 -5.76 0.53 -29.89
CA PRO A 241 -5.62 1.13 -28.56
C PRO A 241 -5.87 2.65 -28.55
N GLU A 242 -5.61 3.33 -29.67
CA GLU A 242 -5.84 4.76 -29.84
C GLU A 242 -7.33 5.15 -29.78
N TYR A 243 -8.26 4.19 -29.99
CA TYR A 243 -9.69 4.42 -29.82
C TYR A 243 -10.01 4.84 -28.38
N GLY A 244 -9.56 4.05 -27.39
CA GLY A 244 -9.75 4.34 -25.99
C GLY A 244 -9.08 5.66 -25.59
N GLU A 245 -7.88 5.96 -26.08
CA GLU A 245 -7.20 7.23 -25.81
C GLU A 245 -8.00 8.44 -26.33
N ARG A 246 -8.54 8.33 -27.55
CA ARG A 246 -9.34 9.37 -28.20
C ARG A 246 -10.65 9.64 -27.45
N TRP A 247 -11.38 8.58 -27.11
CA TRP A 247 -12.72 8.70 -26.51
C TRP A 247 -12.67 8.95 -25.01
N ALA A 248 -11.72 8.35 -24.29
CA ALA A 248 -11.53 8.60 -22.86
C ALA A 248 -11.31 10.09 -22.57
N ARG A 249 -10.62 10.83 -23.44
CA ARG A 249 -10.41 12.27 -23.25
C ARG A 249 -11.73 13.04 -23.02
N ARG A 250 -12.79 12.70 -23.76
CA ARG A 250 -14.11 13.34 -23.60
C ARG A 250 -14.71 13.04 -22.23
N TRP A 251 -14.56 11.81 -21.77
CA TRP A 251 -15.02 11.39 -20.46
C TRP A 251 -14.21 12.03 -19.33
N LEU A 252 -12.90 12.09 -19.48
CA LEU A 252 -11.98 12.69 -18.51
C LEU A 252 -12.27 14.18 -18.32
N ASP A 253 -12.63 14.90 -19.38
CA ASP A 253 -13.12 16.28 -19.30
C ASP A 253 -14.38 16.37 -18.40
N ILE A 254 -15.34 15.47 -18.58
CA ILE A 254 -16.60 15.42 -17.80
C ILE A 254 -16.34 15.00 -16.33
N ALA A 255 -15.44 14.03 -16.14
CA ALA A 255 -15.02 13.57 -14.82
C ALA A 255 -14.09 14.55 -14.11
N ARG A 256 -13.71 15.66 -14.77
CA ARG A 256 -12.80 16.70 -14.26
C ARG A 256 -11.45 16.15 -13.83
N TYR A 257 -10.95 15.19 -14.61
CA TYR A 257 -9.59 14.70 -14.46
C TYR A 257 -8.60 15.84 -14.72
N ALA A 258 -7.62 15.96 -13.84
CA ALA A 258 -6.47 16.85 -13.96
C ALA A 258 -5.25 16.18 -13.32
N ASP A 259 -4.06 16.46 -13.87
CA ASP A 259 -2.78 16.02 -13.30
C ASP A 259 -2.36 16.89 -12.10
N THR A 260 -3.16 17.90 -11.74
CA THR A 260 -2.96 18.81 -10.62
C THR A 260 -4.22 18.93 -9.73
N ASN A 261 -4.07 19.57 -8.57
CA ASN A 261 -5.14 19.75 -7.58
C ASN A 261 -6.24 20.72 -8.01
N GLY A 262 -5.99 21.59 -8.99
CA GLY A 262 -6.95 22.54 -9.55
C GLY A 262 -7.40 23.64 -8.57
N TYR A 263 -6.67 23.85 -7.48
CA TYR A 263 -7.00 24.81 -6.41
C TYR A 263 -5.81 25.74 -6.11
N GLU A 264 -5.86 26.53 -5.02
CA GLU A 264 -4.90 27.60 -4.69
C GLU A 264 -3.41 27.28 -4.98
N LYS A 265 -2.84 26.20 -4.43
CA LYS A 265 -1.43 25.79 -4.69
C LYS A 265 -1.20 25.04 -6.01
N ASP A 266 -2.28 24.60 -6.65
CA ASP A 266 -2.33 23.76 -7.86
C ASP A 266 -1.18 22.74 -7.99
N ARG A 267 -0.94 21.96 -6.93
CA ARG A 267 0.15 20.98 -6.90
C ARG A 267 -0.16 19.77 -7.77
N PRO A 268 0.85 19.07 -8.30
CA PRO A 268 0.64 17.78 -8.98
C PRO A 268 -0.05 16.77 -8.08
N ARG A 269 -0.93 15.94 -8.65
CA ARG A 269 -1.62 14.85 -7.94
C ARG A 269 -1.45 13.52 -8.66
N THR A 270 -1.40 12.43 -7.89
CA THR A 270 -1.27 11.08 -8.44
C THR A 270 -2.65 10.45 -8.59
N ILE A 271 -3.26 10.64 -9.77
CA ILE A 271 -4.58 10.06 -10.10
C ILE A 271 -4.62 9.44 -11.51
N TRP A 272 -3.48 9.40 -12.21
CA TRP A 272 -3.34 8.78 -13.54
C TRP A 272 -3.87 7.33 -13.65
N PRO A 273 -3.91 6.48 -12.60
CA PRO A 273 -4.52 5.16 -12.72
C PRO A 273 -6.01 5.22 -13.08
N TYR A 274 -6.72 6.25 -12.65
CA TYR A 274 -8.12 6.48 -13.07
C TYR A 274 -8.19 6.80 -14.57
N ARG A 275 -7.29 7.63 -15.09
CA ARG A 275 -7.21 7.92 -16.55
C ARG A 275 -7.00 6.63 -17.34
N ASP A 276 -6.03 5.83 -16.93
CA ASP A 276 -5.68 4.59 -17.62
C ASP A 276 -6.83 3.56 -17.52
N TRP A 277 -7.53 3.52 -16.38
CA TRP A 277 -8.75 2.72 -16.24
C TRP A 277 -9.84 3.16 -17.22
N VAL A 278 -10.10 4.46 -17.38
CA VAL A 278 -11.09 4.96 -18.35
C VAL A 278 -10.69 4.58 -19.78
N VAL A 279 -9.42 4.75 -20.16
CA VAL A 279 -8.90 4.35 -21.48
C VAL A 279 -9.13 2.86 -21.71
N GLN A 280 -8.82 2.03 -20.72
CA GLN A 280 -9.01 0.59 -20.81
C GLN A 280 -10.50 0.19 -20.86
N ALA A 281 -11.37 0.90 -20.15
CA ALA A 281 -12.81 0.65 -20.19
C ALA A 281 -13.40 0.87 -21.60
N PHE A 282 -12.96 1.92 -22.31
CA PHE A 282 -13.34 2.12 -23.72
C PHE A 282 -12.74 1.06 -24.64
N ASN A 283 -11.45 0.72 -24.49
CA ASN A 283 -10.80 -0.28 -25.35
C ASN A 283 -11.32 -1.71 -25.14
N SER A 284 -11.86 -2.02 -23.96
CA SER A 284 -12.48 -3.31 -23.65
C SER A 284 -13.98 -3.37 -23.95
N ASP A 285 -14.55 -2.30 -24.49
CA ASP A 285 -15.99 -2.16 -24.74
C ASP A 285 -16.82 -2.49 -23.48
N LEU A 286 -16.40 -1.95 -22.33
CA LEU A 286 -17.07 -2.20 -21.06
C LEU A 286 -18.53 -1.73 -21.14
N PRO A 287 -19.52 -2.61 -20.88
CA PRO A 287 -20.93 -2.24 -20.94
C PRO A 287 -21.23 -1.01 -20.09
N PHE A 288 -22.03 -0.08 -20.62
CA PHE A 288 -22.26 1.23 -20.00
C PHE A 288 -22.90 1.13 -18.59
N ASP A 289 -23.71 0.11 -18.33
CA ASP A 289 -24.26 -0.19 -17.02
C ASP A 289 -23.15 -0.54 -16.01
N GLN A 290 -22.20 -1.38 -16.40
CA GLN A 290 -21.04 -1.74 -15.58
C GLN A 290 -20.07 -0.57 -15.40
N PHE A 291 -19.82 0.19 -16.46
CA PHE A 291 -19.01 1.41 -16.42
C PHE A 291 -19.60 2.45 -15.44
N THR A 292 -20.93 2.54 -15.40
CA THR A 292 -21.66 3.40 -14.45
C THR A 292 -21.52 2.90 -13.02
N VAL A 293 -21.79 1.60 -12.78
CA VAL A 293 -21.73 1.00 -11.44
C VAL A 293 -20.32 1.11 -10.85
N GLN A 294 -19.27 0.79 -11.62
CA GLN A 294 -17.90 0.80 -11.14
C GLN A 294 -17.41 2.22 -10.77
N GLN A 295 -17.87 3.27 -11.47
CA GLN A 295 -17.49 4.64 -11.15
C GLN A 295 -18.28 5.26 -9.99
N LEU A 296 -19.54 4.88 -9.81
CA LEU A 296 -20.37 5.41 -8.72
C LEU A 296 -20.18 4.65 -7.40
N ALA A 297 -19.90 3.36 -7.46
CA ALA A 297 -19.94 2.47 -6.30
C ALA A 297 -19.05 1.22 -6.47
N GLY A 298 -17.95 1.31 -7.24
CA GLY A 298 -17.07 0.18 -7.49
C GLY A 298 -16.36 -0.33 -6.24
N ASP A 299 -16.04 0.56 -5.30
CA ASP A 299 -15.51 0.25 -3.97
C ASP A 299 -16.53 -0.43 -3.03
N LEU A 300 -17.82 -0.27 -3.29
CA LEU A 300 -18.92 -0.90 -2.55
C LEU A 300 -19.31 -2.28 -3.09
N LEU A 301 -18.69 -2.74 -4.18
CA LEU A 301 -18.91 -4.08 -4.70
C LEU A 301 -18.36 -5.15 -3.74
N PRO A 302 -19.05 -6.29 -3.57
CA PRO A 302 -18.49 -7.43 -2.84
C PRO A 302 -17.15 -7.85 -3.46
N ASP A 303 -16.12 -8.01 -2.63
CA ASP A 303 -14.76 -8.37 -3.06
C ASP A 303 -14.19 -7.47 -4.16
N ALA A 304 -14.50 -6.17 -4.11
CA ALA A 304 -14.10 -5.18 -5.12
C ALA A 304 -12.61 -5.27 -5.51
N THR A 305 -12.35 -5.45 -6.81
CA THR A 305 -10.98 -5.50 -7.36
C THR A 305 -10.31 -4.13 -7.27
N ILE A 306 -8.99 -4.10 -7.47
CA ILE A 306 -8.23 -2.84 -7.48
C ILE A 306 -8.75 -1.92 -8.59
N GLU A 307 -9.04 -2.45 -9.77
CA GLU A 307 -9.58 -1.70 -10.91
C GLU A 307 -10.94 -1.08 -10.60
N GLN A 308 -11.83 -1.81 -9.91
CA GLN A 308 -13.15 -1.30 -9.51
C GLN A 308 -13.03 -0.19 -8.45
N ARG A 309 -12.07 -0.31 -7.53
CA ARG A 309 -11.75 0.75 -6.57
C ARG A 309 -11.15 1.98 -7.25
N ILE A 310 -10.27 1.79 -8.23
CA ILE A 310 -9.71 2.86 -9.06
C ILE A 310 -10.83 3.58 -9.82
N ALA A 311 -11.79 2.85 -10.38
CA ALA A 311 -12.92 3.41 -11.11
C ALA A 311 -13.75 4.39 -10.26
N THR A 312 -13.92 4.10 -8.97
CA THR A 312 -14.62 5.01 -8.01
C THR A 312 -13.88 6.34 -7.81
N GLY A 313 -12.63 6.43 -8.30
CA GLY A 313 -11.87 7.68 -8.44
C GLY A 313 -12.61 8.80 -9.18
N PHE A 314 -13.67 8.52 -9.95
CA PHE A 314 -14.58 9.53 -10.50
C PHE A 314 -15.00 10.57 -9.45
N HIS A 315 -15.39 10.11 -8.25
CA HIS A 315 -15.83 10.98 -7.16
C HIS A 315 -14.69 11.67 -6.38
N ARG A 316 -13.43 11.34 -6.69
CA ARG A 316 -12.21 11.92 -6.11
C ARG A 316 -11.52 12.95 -7.00
N ASN A 317 -12.03 13.17 -8.21
CA ASN A 317 -11.50 14.20 -9.11
C ASN A 317 -11.83 15.63 -8.65
N THR A 318 -12.59 15.81 -7.55
CA THR A 318 -12.83 17.09 -6.88
C THR A 318 -11.52 17.85 -6.62
N MET A 319 -11.56 19.17 -6.72
CA MET A 319 -10.39 20.00 -6.42
C MET A 319 -9.93 19.77 -4.97
N LEU A 320 -8.61 19.78 -4.76
CA LEU A 320 -8.00 19.50 -3.44
C LEU A 320 -7.38 20.77 -2.85
N ASN A 321 -7.74 21.09 -1.60
CA ASN A 321 -7.12 22.19 -0.86
C ASN A 321 -6.03 21.65 0.10
N GLU A 322 -4.79 22.06 -0.13
CA GLU A 322 -3.62 21.69 0.69
C GLU A 322 -2.97 22.93 1.37
N GLU A 323 -3.76 23.99 1.58
CA GLU A 323 -3.35 25.15 2.36
C GLU A 323 -3.15 24.78 3.84
N GLY A 324 -2.22 25.46 4.52
CA GLY A 324 -2.08 25.30 5.96
C GLY A 324 -3.17 26.11 6.67
N GLY A 325 -3.97 25.48 7.54
CA GLY A 325 -5.04 26.17 8.28
C GLY A 325 -6.43 26.10 7.63
N ILE A 326 -6.64 25.19 6.67
CA ILE A 326 -7.98 24.91 6.11
C ILE A 326 -8.98 24.50 7.19
N ASP A 327 -10.23 24.93 7.08
CA ASP A 327 -11.34 24.34 7.82
C ASP A 327 -11.77 23.04 7.11
N PRO A 328 -11.60 21.85 7.73
CA PRO A 328 -11.95 20.59 7.10
C PRO A 328 -13.44 20.47 6.74
N LEU A 329 -14.33 21.13 7.48
CA LEU A 329 -15.77 21.09 7.21
C LEU A 329 -16.14 21.98 6.02
N GLU A 330 -15.51 23.13 5.89
CA GLU A 330 -15.66 23.99 4.70
C GLU A 330 -15.20 23.25 3.45
N PHE A 331 -14.02 22.65 3.48
CA PHE A 331 -13.51 21.88 2.35
C PHE A 331 -14.42 20.68 2.01
N ARG A 332 -14.87 19.94 3.02
CA ARG A 332 -15.83 18.84 2.82
C ARG A 332 -17.11 19.31 2.14
N PHE A 333 -17.65 20.47 2.54
CA PHE A 333 -18.84 21.04 1.90
C PHE A 333 -18.59 21.35 0.41
N HIS A 334 -17.47 22.00 0.08
CA HIS A 334 -17.11 22.28 -1.31
C HIS A 334 -16.95 21.00 -2.14
N ALA A 335 -16.23 20.00 -1.62
CA ALA A 335 -16.09 18.69 -2.28
C ALA A 335 -17.45 18.03 -2.54
N MET A 336 -18.39 18.11 -1.59
CA MET A 336 -19.75 17.58 -1.78
C MET A 336 -20.55 18.34 -2.83
N THR A 337 -20.51 19.68 -2.83
CA THR A 337 -21.23 20.49 -3.84
C THR A 337 -20.77 20.15 -5.26
N ASP A 338 -19.46 19.98 -5.42
CA ASP A 338 -18.80 19.64 -6.66
C ASP A 338 -19.11 18.19 -7.10
N ARG A 339 -19.13 17.24 -6.16
CA ARG A 339 -19.53 15.84 -6.42
C ARG A 339 -20.98 15.74 -6.91
N VAL A 340 -21.92 16.44 -6.25
CA VAL A 340 -23.34 16.49 -6.66
C VAL A 340 -23.47 17.08 -8.06
N SER A 341 -22.82 18.21 -8.29
CA SER A 341 -22.82 18.90 -9.59
C SER A 341 -22.31 17.97 -10.71
N THR A 342 -21.17 17.33 -10.50
CA THR A 342 -20.52 16.49 -11.51
C THR A 342 -21.37 15.29 -11.83
N THR A 343 -21.89 14.61 -10.81
CA THR A 343 -22.76 13.43 -10.97
C THR A 343 -24.03 13.79 -11.73
N GLY A 344 -24.67 14.91 -11.37
CA GLY A 344 -25.86 15.40 -12.07
C GLY A 344 -25.59 15.74 -13.53
N THR A 345 -24.48 16.43 -13.80
CA THR A 345 -24.12 16.82 -15.17
C THR A 345 -23.80 15.60 -16.01
N ALA A 346 -23.05 14.67 -15.44
CA ALA A 346 -22.48 13.56 -16.17
C ALA A 346 -23.57 12.52 -16.49
N TRP A 347 -24.32 12.02 -15.49
CA TRP A 347 -25.27 10.90 -15.73
C TRP A 347 -26.71 11.35 -15.94
N LEU A 348 -27.13 12.46 -15.33
CA LEU A 348 -28.50 12.96 -15.48
C LEU A 348 -28.63 13.95 -16.64
N GLY A 349 -27.52 14.51 -17.12
CA GLY A 349 -27.53 15.62 -18.08
C GLY A 349 -28.14 16.89 -17.50
N LEU A 350 -28.13 17.05 -16.16
CA LEU A 350 -28.77 18.16 -15.45
C LEU A 350 -27.75 19.02 -14.71
N THR A 351 -27.90 20.34 -14.82
CA THR A 351 -27.05 21.32 -14.12
C THR A 351 -27.56 21.57 -12.70
N LEU A 352 -27.33 20.63 -11.78
CA LEU A 352 -27.85 20.72 -10.41
C LEU A 352 -27.28 21.88 -9.57
N GLN A 353 -26.25 22.59 -10.05
CA GLN A 353 -25.58 23.67 -9.31
C GLN A 353 -26.51 24.80 -8.87
N CYS A 354 -27.48 25.21 -9.70
CA CYS A 354 -28.42 26.27 -9.29
C CYS A 354 -29.26 25.85 -8.07
N ALA A 355 -29.51 24.53 -7.93
CA ALA A 355 -30.29 24.01 -6.83
C ALA A 355 -29.56 24.11 -5.47
N GLN A 356 -28.26 24.43 -5.48
CA GLN A 356 -27.44 24.62 -4.28
C GLN A 356 -27.94 25.76 -3.39
N CYS A 357 -28.49 26.82 -3.97
CA CYS A 357 -28.89 28.02 -3.22
C CYS A 357 -30.42 28.23 -3.18
N HIS A 358 -31.15 27.71 -4.16
CA HIS A 358 -32.60 27.87 -4.29
C HIS A 358 -33.21 26.69 -5.06
N THR A 359 -34.53 26.61 -5.23
CA THR A 359 -35.15 25.61 -6.15
C THR A 359 -34.68 25.87 -7.57
N HIS A 360 -34.33 24.81 -8.33
CA HIS A 360 -33.74 24.97 -9.64
C HIS A 360 -34.64 25.79 -10.59
N LYS A 361 -34.03 26.72 -11.33
CA LYS A 361 -34.76 27.77 -12.07
C LYS A 361 -35.49 27.29 -13.32
N TYR A 362 -35.09 26.16 -13.89
CA TYR A 362 -35.58 25.65 -15.18
C TYR A 362 -36.05 24.19 -15.09
N ASP A 363 -35.22 23.33 -14.51
CA ASP A 363 -35.53 21.94 -14.24
C ASP A 363 -36.33 21.72 -12.94
N PRO A 364 -37.17 20.66 -12.86
CA PRO A 364 -38.04 20.37 -11.73
C PRO A 364 -37.27 19.71 -10.56
N VAL A 365 -36.21 20.36 -10.09
CA VAL A 365 -35.41 19.91 -8.95
C VAL A 365 -35.55 20.92 -7.82
N THR A 366 -36.15 20.50 -6.71
CA THR A 366 -36.30 21.34 -5.53
C THR A 366 -34.99 21.48 -4.78
N HIS A 367 -34.86 22.57 -4.03
CA HIS A 367 -33.74 22.79 -3.12
C HIS A 367 -33.59 21.64 -2.10
N ARG A 368 -34.71 21.07 -1.65
CA ARG A 368 -34.73 19.92 -0.74
C ARG A 368 -34.11 18.67 -1.39
N GLU A 369 -34.49 18.36 -2.63
CA GLU A 369 -33.99 17.19 -3.35
C GLU A 369 -32.48 17.31 -3.62
N TYR A 370 -31.97 18.51 -3.90
CA TYR A 370 -30.53 18.76 -4.01
C TYR A 370 -29.77 18.32 -2.75
N TYR A 371 -30.23 18.73 -1.57
CA TYR A 371 -29.58 18.34 -0.31
C TYR A 371 -29.83 16.88 0.08
N GLN A 372 -30.92 16.25 -0.39
CA GLN A 372 -31.11 14.80 -0.24
C GLN A 372 -30.08 14.02 -1.07
N LEU A 373 -29.81 14.46 -2.30
CA LEU A 373 -28.76 13.88 -3.13
C LEU A 373 -27.36 14.14 -2.53
N MET A 374 -27.11 15.35 -2.01
CA MET A 374 -25.88 15.64 -1.27
C MET A 374 -25.71 14.71 -0.07
N ALA A 375 -26.77 14.50 0.73
CA ALA A 375 -26.72 13.60 1.88
C ALA A 375 -26.42 12.15 1.47
N PHE A 376 -26.97 11.68 0.35
CA PHE A 376 -26.67 10.36 -0.20
C PHE A 376 -25.18 10.20 -0.56
N LEU A 377 -24.55 11.23 -1.16
CA LEU A 377 -23.14 11.20 -1.56
C LEU A 377 -22.16 11.55 -0.42
N ASN A 378 -22.65 12.05 0.71
CA ASN A 378 -21.85 12.50 1.86
C ASN A 378 -21.66 11.39 2.92
N ASN A 379 -21.35 10.18 2.46
CA ASN A 379 -21.10 9.02 3.33
C ASN A 379 -19.83 8.25 2.93
N ALA A 380 -18.82 8.97 2.42
CA ALA A 380 -17.57 8.39 1.96
C ALA A 380 -16.37 8.93 2.75
N ASP A 381 -15.44 8.03 3.07
CA ASP A 381 -14.08 8.38 3.47
C ASP A 381 -13.19 8.45 2.22
N GLU A 382 -12.17 9.30 2.24
CA GLU A 382 -11.25 9.48 1.10
C GLU A 382 -9.83 9.02 1.45
N PRO A 383 -9.60 7.72 1.72
CA PRO A 383 -8.29 7.22 2.09
C PRO A 383 -7.30 7.33 0.92
N LEU A 384 -6.00 7.35 1.24
CA LEU A 384 -4.97 7.07 0.24
C LEU A 384 -5.05 5.57 -0.10
N LEU A 385 -5.18 5.28 -1.39
CA LEU A 385 -5.17 3.92 -1.91
C LEU A 385 -3.76 3.62 -2.40
N ASP A 386 -3.03 2.77 -1.68
CA ASP A 386 -1.74 2.27 -2.15
C ASP A 386 -1.98 1.30 -3.31
N LEU A 387 -1.43 1.63 -4.47
CA LEU A 387 -1.42 0.78 -5.65
C LEU A 387 -0.02 0.16 -5.76
N PRO A 388 0.18 -1.07 -5.26
CA PRO A 388 1.48 -1.72 -5.35
C PRO A 388 1.83 -1.98 -6.81
N ASP A 389 3.08 -1.68 -7.17
CA ASP A 389 3.65 -2.16 -8.43
C ASP A 389 3.65 -3.71 -8.39
N PRO A 390 3.18 -4.41 -9.44
CA PRO A 390 3.19 -5.87 -9.47
C PRO A 390 4.56 -6.49 -9.14
N ALA A 391 5.66 -5.85 -9.53
CA ALA A 391 7.00 -6.28 -9.18
C ALA A 391 7.31 -6.09 -7.69
N VAL A 392 6.83 -5.00 -7.08
CA VAL A 392 6.96 -4.75 -5.64
C VAL A 392 6.12 -5.75 -4.84
N GLU A 393 4.92 -6.08 -5.32
CA GLU A 393 4.06 -7.07 -4.68
C GLU A 393 4.67 -8.47 -4.74
N GLN A 394 5.19 -8.87 -5.92
CA GLN A 394 5.93 -10.11 -6.06
C GLN A 394 7.16 -10.13 -5.13
N GLN A 395 7.92 -9.05 -5.09
CA GLN A 395 9.08 -8.92 -4.21
C GLN A 395 8.69 -9.04 -2.73
N TRP A 396 7.53 -8.50 -2.34
CA TRP A 396 7.02 -8.59 -0.98
C TRP A 396 6.60 -10.02 -0.62
N VAL A 397 5.95 -10.73 -1.54
CA VAL A 397 5.63 -12.16 -1.39
C VAL A 397 6.91 -12.97 -1.21
N GLU A 398 7.93 -12.73 -2.05
CA GLU A 398 9.23 -13.38 -1.94
C GLU A 398 9.94 -13.05 -0.62
N ASN A 399 9.90 -11.78 -0.19
CA ASN A 399 10.46 -11.36 1.09
C ASN A 399 9.75 -12.01 2.27
N LYS A 400 8.42 -12.17 2.21
CA LYS A 400 7.66 -12.90 3.24
C LYS A 400 8.03 -14.37 3.27
N ALA A 401 8.14 -15.01 2.10
CA ALA A 401 8.58 -16.40 2.03
C ALA A 401 10.00 -16.57 2.59
N LYS A 402 10.91 -15.66 2.26
CA LYS A 402 12.27 -15.63 2.79
C LYS A 402 12.29 -15.36 4.30
N ALA A 403 11.47 -14.45 4.80
CA ALA A 403 11.34 -14.17 6.22
C ALA A 403 10.83 -15.41 6.98
N ALA A 404 9.82 -16.10 6.45
CA ALA A 404 9.34 -17.36 7.01
C ALA A 404 10.45 -18.43 7.05
N GLN A 405 11.19 -18.60 5.95
CA GLN A 405 12.34 -19.52 5.91
C GLN A 405 13.43 -19.16 6.92
N LEU A 406 13.73 -17.87 7.07
CA LEU A 406 14.71 -17.40 8.05
C LEU A 406 14.23 -17.66 9.47
N ILE A 407 12.95 -17.38 9.77
CA ILE A 407 12.32 -17.66 11.07
C ILE A 407 12.37 -19.15 11.38
N ASP A 408 12.04 -20.00 10.41
CA ASP A 408 12.10 -21.47 10.53
C ASP A 408 13.54 -21.98 10.75
N SER A 409 14.54 -21.23 10.30
CA SER A 409 15.96 -21.55 10.50
C SER A 409 16.54 -21.03 11.82
N LEU A 410 15.84 -20.14 12.54
CA LEU A 410 16.35 -19.61 13.81
C LEU A 410 16.61 -20.69 14.88
N PRO A 411 15.77 -21.73 15.06
CA PRO A 411 16.02 -22.79 16.04
C PRO A 411 17.35 -23.54 15.85
N SER A 412 17.89 -23.61 14.63
CA SER A 412 19.19 -24.26 14.38
C SER A 412 20.39 -23.37 14.71
N HIS A 413 20.19 -22.05 14.76
CA HIS A 413 21.25 -21.09 15.06
C HIS A 413 21.32 -20.74 16.55
N TRP A 414 20.17 -20.82 17.26
CA TRP A 414 20.06 -20.68 18.71
C TRP A 414 19.23 -21.85 19.27
N PRO A 415 19.82 -23.04 19.39
CA PRO A 415 19.11 -24.20 19.92
C PRO A 415 18.70 -23.93 21.37
N VAL A 416 17.45 -24.25 21.71
CA VAL A 416 16.98 -24.25 23.11
C VAL A 416 17.88 -25.20 23.90
N PRO A 417 18.46 -24.79 25.05
CA PRO A 417 19.16 -25.70 25.92
C PRO A 417 18.22 -26.86 26.27
N ASP A 418 18.70 -28.09 26.12
CA ASP A 418 17.90 -29.30 26.26
C ASP A 418 17.50 -29.53 27.74
N GLU A 419 16.54 -28.75 28.23
CA GLU A 419 15.97 -28.81 29.59
C GLU A 419 14.81 -29.80 29.69
N ASP A 420 14.45 -30.50 28.61
CA ASP A 420 13.39 -31.52 28.61
C ASP A 420 13.79 -32.78 29.41
N ALA A 421 15.03 -32.85 29.91
CA ALA A 421 15.49 -33.97 30.72
C ALA A 421 16.37 -33.54 31.92
N ILE A 422 15.95 -33.95 33.12
CA ILE A 422 16.68 -33.70 34.38
C ILE A 422 17.77 -34.77 34.54
N PRO A 423 19.05 -34.41 34.70
CA PRO A 423 20.11 -35.38 34.93
C PRO A 423 19.98 -36.03 36.32
N LEU A 424 20.11 -37.36 36.37
CA LEU A 424 20.11 -38.12 37.60
C LEU A 424 21.46 -38.04 38.31
N THR A 425 21.42 -37.94 39.63
CA THR A 425 22.63 -37.93 40.46
C THR A 425 23.26 -39.32 40.48
N VAL A 426 24.52 -39.42 40.05
CA VAL A 426 25.34 -40.62 40.08
C VAL A 426 25.96 -40.75 41.47
N VAL A 427 25.63 -41.84 42.16
CA VAL A 427 26.11 -42.18 43.49
C VAL A 427 27.43 -42.94 43.39
N ARG A 428 27.53 -43.86 42.41
CA ARG A 428 28.71 -44.71 42.19
C ARG A 428 28.84 -45.05 40.70
N ALA A 429 30.06 -45.12 40.19
CA ALA A 429 30.35 -45.63 38.85
C ALA A 429 31.69 -46.35 38.87
N VAL A 430 31.71 -47.63 38.48
CA VAL A 430 32.91 -48.48 38.46
C VAL A 430 32.96 -49.31 37.17
N THR A 431 34.13 -49.89 36.88
CA THR A 431 34.36 -50.78 35.73
C THR A 431 35.20 -51.97 36.14
N ASP A 432 35.02 -53.11 35.47
CA ASP A 432 35.84 -54.33 35.65
C ASP A 432 37.13 -54.35 34.82
N ALA A 433 37.29 -53.38 33.90
CA ALA A 433 38.46 -53.24 33.04
C ALA A 433 39.50 -52.27 33.62
N ASP A 434 40.73 -52.31 33.10
CA ASP A 434 41.81 -51.39 33.46
C ASP A 434 41.59 -50.00 32.83
N GLN A 435 40.58 -49.30 33.36
CA GLN A 435 40.11 -48.00 32.92
C GLN A 435 39.78 -47.12 34.13
N THR A 436 39.91 -45.81 33.96
CA THR A 436 39.52 -44.84 34.99
C THR A 436 38.13 -44.32 34.69
N VAL A 437 37.22 -44.44 35.65
CA VAL A 437 35.86 -43.88 35.59
C VAL A 437 35.78 -42.70 36.56
N THR A 438 35.46 -41.51 36.06
CA THR A 438 35.31 -40.30 36.88
C THR A 438 33.88 -39.80 36.81
N ILE A 439 33.34 -39.38 37.95
CA ILE A 439 32.03 -38.71 38.04
C ILE A 439 32.28 -37.21 38.13
N ASP A 440 31.80 -36.47 37.14
CA ASP A 440 31.89 -35.01 37.08
C ASP A 440 30.53 -34.39 37.45
N HIS A 441 30.56 -33.34 38.28
CA HIS A 441 29.39 -32.64 38.80
C HIS A 441 28.24 -33.57 39.29
N GLN A 442 28.60 -34.74 39.87
CA GLN A 442 27.69 -35.76 40.36
C GLN A 442 26.68 -36.33 39.33
N THR A 443 26.85 -36.10 38.04
CA THR A 443 25.83 -36.49 37.04
C THR A 443 26.43 -37.04 35.75
N MET A 444 27.64 -36.61 35.37
CA MET A 444 28.31 -37.07 34.16
C MET A 444 29.38 -38.11 34.51
N ILE A 445 29.44 -39.18 33.73
CA ILE A 445 30.43 -40.25 33.88
C ILE A 445 31.36 -40.18 32.67
N GLN A 446 32.67 -40.07 32.92
CA GLN A 446 33.68 -40.11 31.87
C GLN A 446 34.60 -41.31 32.07
N VAL A 447 34.83 -42.06 31.00
CA VAL A 447 35.75 -43.20 30.99
C VAL A 447 37.03 -42.82 30.26
N ARG A 448 38.18 -43.06 30.89
CA ARG A 448 39.53 -42.79 30.35
C ARG A 448 40.43 -44.02 30.49
N GLY A 449 41.59 -44.01 29.84
CA GLY A 449 42.59 -45.09 29.94
C GLY A 449 42.63 -46.01 28.71
N SER A 450 42.78 -47.31 28.93
CA SER A 450 42.86 -48.32 27.86
C SER A 450 41.52 -48.53 27.12
N ASN A 451 41.57 -49.10 25.91
CA ASN A 451 40.39 -49.57 25.17
C ASN A 451 40.38 -51.12 25.18
N PRO A 452 39.70 -51.76 26.14
CA PRO A 452 39.71 -53.22 26.29
C PRO A 452 38.78 -53.90 25.27
N GLU A 453 39.01 -55.19 25.02
CA GLU A 453 38.12 -56.02 24.19
C GLU A 453 36.71 -56.14 24.78
N THR A 454 36.62 -56.18 26.11
CA THR A 454 35.36 -56.21 26.86
C THR A 454 35.44 -55.30 28.08
N ALA A 455 34.33 -54.64 28.42
CA ALA A 455 34.20 -53.88 29.67
C ALA A 455 32.75 -53.94 30.19
N VAL A 456 32.62 -53.97 31.52
CA VAL A 456 31.34 -53.89 32.23
C VAL A 456 31.38 -52.69 33.16
N TYR A 457 30.51 -51.71 32.91
CA TYR A 457 30.34 -50.53 33.75
C TYR A 457 29.15 -50.72 34.68
N THR A 458 29.36 -50.56 35.99
CA THR A 458 28.29 -50.62 37.00
C THR A 458 28.09 -49.24 37.59
N ILE A 459 26.88 -48.69 37.42
CA ILE A 459 26.55 -47.30 37.70
C ILE A 459 25.30 -47.25 38.58
N ASP A 460 25.44 -46.70 39.78
CA ASP A 460 24.33 -46.51 40.73
C ASP A 460 23.89 -45.05 40.69
N VAL A 461 22.60 -44.80 40.46
CA VAL A 461 22.00 -43.46 40.39
C VAL A 461 20.88 -43.30 41.40
N GLN A 462 20.74 -42.08 41.93
CA GLN A 462 19.67 -41.68 42.81
C GLN A 462 18.44 -41.27 42.00
N LEU A 463 17.28 -41.85 42.30
CA LEU A 463 16.02 -41.42 41.69
C LEU A 463 15.29 -40.35 42.51
N PRO A 464 14.58 -39.42 41.85
CA PRO A 464 13.65 -38.51 42.50
C PRO A 464 12.29 -39.18 42.75
N GLU A 465 11.47 -38.53 43.59
CA GLU A 465 10.05 -38.85 43.77
C GLU A 465 9.18 -37.80 43.05
N PRO A 466 8.14 -38.18 42.28
CA PRO A 466 7.71 -39.55 42.02
C PRO A 466 8.66 -40.29 41.07
N LYS A 467 8.74 -41.60 41.26
CA LYS A 467 9.59 -42.50 40.45
C LYS A 467 9.28 -42.39 38.96
N PRO A 468 10.30 -42.18 38.09
CA PRO A 468 10.11 -42.08 36.65
C PRO A 468 9.83 -43.46 36.04
N ASP A 469 8.91 -43.50 35.08
CA ASP A 469 8.67 -44.66 34.19
C ASP A 469 9.63 -44.66 32.98
N GLN A 470 10.33 -43.55 32.75
CA GLN A 470 11.22 -43.35 31.61
C GLN A 470 12.56 -42.78 32.05
N VAL A 471 13.65 -43.42 31.60
CA VAL A 471 15.04 -43.00 31.85
C VAL A 471 15.80 -43.00 30.54
N THR A 472 16.57 -41.96 30.26
CA THR A 472 17.40 -41.83 29.06
C THR A 472 18.87 -42.00 29.42
N LEU A 473 19.57 -42.94 28.77
CA LEU A 473 21.03 -42.99 28.74
C LEU A 473 21.52 -42.09 27.59
N ARG A 474 22.20 -41.00 27.92
CA ARG A 474 22.81 -40.06 26.98
C ARG A 474 24.29 -40.34 26.88
N LEU A 475 24.79 -40.57 25.66
CA LEU A 475 26.21 -40.72 25.36
C LEU A 475 26.71 -39.49 24.60
N SER A 476 27.80 -38.90 25.09
CA SER A 476 28.34 -37.64 24.57
C SER A 476 29.78 -37.78 24.13
N SER A 477 30.17 -37.05 23.10
CA SER A 477 31.56 -36.91 22.65
C SER A 477 32.43 -36.29 23.73
N LEU A 478 33.61 -36.87 23.96
CA LEU A 478 34.67 -36.25 24.75
C LEU A 478 35.36 -35.12 23.94
N PRO A 479 36.04 -34.16 24.58
CA PRO A 479 36.83 -33.16 23.88
C PRO A 479 37.81 -33.81 22.90
N ASN A 480 37.89 -33.28 21.68
CA ASN A 480 38.72 -33.80 20.57
C ASN A 480 38.36 -35.21 20.05
N SER A 481 37.19 -35.76 20.40
CA SER A 481 36.69 -37.01 19.83
C SER A 481 35.82 -36.78 18.57
N LYS A 482 35.74 -37.79 17.71
CA LYS A 482 34.88 -37.75 16.50
C LYS A 482 33.46 -38.23 16.76
N GLY A 483 33.12 -38.64 17.99
CA GLY A 483 31.83 -39.18 18.39
C GLY A 483 31.84 -39.68 19.86
N PRO A 484 30.71 -40.19 20.37
CA PRO A 484 30.56 -40.63 21.76
C PRO A 484 31.44 -41.84 22.16
N GLY A 485 31.95 -42.59 21.17
CA GLY A 485 32.95 -43.63 21.38
C GLY A 485 34.36 -43.07 21.53
N ARG A 486 35.25 -43.76 22.24
CA ARG A 486 36.62 -43.27 22.52
C ARG A 486 37.65 -43.57 21.43
N THR A 487 37.26 -44.27 20.38
CA THR A 487 38.17 -44.69 19.31
C THR A 487 38.21 -43.66 18.19
N ALA A 488 39.18 -43.79 17.27
CA ALA A 488 39.45 -42.78 16.24
C ALA A 488 38.27 -42.49 15.30
N HIS A 489 37.32 -43.43 15.17
CA HIS A 489 36.10 -43.27 14.38
C HIS A 489 34.88 -42.85 15.22
N GLY A 490 34.99 -42.76 16.55
CA GLY A 490 33.94 -42.23 17.43
C GLY A 490 32.69 -43.10 17.61
N ASN A 491 32.72 -44.36 17.15
CA ASN A 491 31.60 -45.31 17.29
C ASN A 491 31.77 -46.17 18.55
N LEU A 492 30.67 -46.71 19.05
CA LEU A 492 30.61 -47.63 20.19
C LEU A 492 29.60 -48.74 19.92
N VAL A 493 29.69 -49.83 20.67
CA VAL A 493 28.67 -50.89 20.65
C VAL A 493 28.32 -51.26 22.08
N LEU A 494 27.07 -50.98 22.47
CA LEU A 494 26.52 -51.42 23.75
C LEU A 494 25.83 -52.76 23.54
N THR A 495 26.41 -53.84 24.07
CA THR A 495 25.90 -55.20 23.84
C THR A 495 24.80 -55.59 24.82
N GLU A 496 24.83 -55.06 26.05
CA GLU A 496 23.75 -55.30 27.02
C GLU A 496 23.65 -54.14 28.03
N LEU A 497 22.44 -53.80 28.43
CA LEU A 497 22.09 -52.85 29.47
C LEU A 497 21.09 -53.51 30.41
N GLU A 498 21.49 -53.67 31.67
CA GLU A 498 20.61 -54.20 32.71
C GLU A 498 20.27 -53.11 33.72
N VAL A 499 19.03 -53.14 34.22
CA VAL A 499 18.53 -52.21 35.24
C VAL A 499 18.12 -53.02 36.47
N TRP A 500 18.63 -52.60 37.63
CA TRP A 500 18.38 -53.26 38.92
C TRP A 500 17.97 -52.23 39.97
N GLN A 501 16.98 -52.55 40.78
CA GLN A 501 16.59 -51.73 41.93
C GLN A 501 17.45 -52.09 43.14
N ILE A 502 18.08 -51.07 43.75
CA ILE A 502 18.77 -51.22 45.03
C ILE A 502 17.74 -50.95 46.15
N PRO A 503 17.49 -51.92 47.05
CA PRO A 503 16.57 -51.71 48.16
C PRO A 503 17.09 -50.62 49.11
N ALA A 504 16.19 -49.80 49.66
CA ALA A 504 16.52 -48.93 50.78
C ALA A 504 16.96 -49.81 51.97
N MET A 505 18.25 -49.75 52.33
CA MET A 505 18.79 -50.42 53.51
C MET A 505 18.85 -49.42 54.66
N ASP A 506 18.24 -49.76 55.79
CA ASP A 506 18.10 -48.84 56.93
C ASP A 506 19.44 -48.44 57.60
N GLU A 507 20.58 -49.08 57.28
CA GLU A 507 21.83 -48.84 58.03
C GLU A 507 23.12 -49.29 57.29
N VAL A 508 23.33 -48.88 56.03
CA VAL A 508 24.62 -49.12 55.33
C VAL A 508 25.19 -47.83 54.70
N PRO A 509 26.40 -47.39 55.06
CA PRO A 509 27.08 -46.28 54.39
C PRO A 509 27.30 -46.60 52.90
N GLY A 510 27.16 -45.61 52.01
CA GLY A 510 27.12 -45.75 50.54
C GLY A 510 28.40 -46.25 49.84
N SER A 511 28.97 -47.38 50.27
CA SER A 511 30.18 -47.95 49.66
C SER A 511 30.26 -49.49 49.69
N VAL A 512 29.22 -50.21 50.13
CA VAL A 512 29.22 -51.69 50.06
C VAL A 512 28.71 -52.15 48.69
N ASP A 513 29.51 -52.96 48.00
CA ASP A 513 29.12 -53.53 46.72
C ASP A 513 28.13 -54.68 46.91
N VAL A 514 26.85 -54.42 46.70
CA VAL A 514 25.81 -55.46 46.73
C VAL A 514 25.85 -56.23 45.40
N PRO A 515 26.04 -57.56 45.39
CA PRO A 515 26.00 -58.35 44.17
C PRO A 515 24.63 -58.27 43.48
N ASN A 516 24.60 -58.26 42.14
CA ASN A 516 23.36 -58.10 41.38
C ASN A 516 22.33 -59.21 41.67
N GLU A 517 22.77 -60.40 42.08
CA GLU A 517 21.89 -61.52 42.45
C GLU A 517 21.01 -61.23 43.68
N GLN A 518 21.36 -60.20 44.47
CA GLN A 518 20.60 -59.75 45.63
C GLN A 518 19.71 -58.54 45.31
N LEU A 519 19.74 -58.05 44.08
CA LEU A 519 18.96 -56.91 43.61
C LEU A 519 17.72 -57.37 42.84
N VAL A 520 16.72 -56.49 42.75
CA VAL A 520 15.51 -56.77 41.97
C VAL A 520 15.73 -56.28 40.54
N ARG A 521 15.67 -57.17 39.56
CA ARG A 521 15.77 -56.80 38.15
C ARG A 521 14.54 -55.99 37.74
N ILE A 522 14.74 -54.84 37.09
CA ILE A 522 13.67 -54.03 36.51
C ILE A 522 13.64 -54.27 35.00
N PRO A 523 12.58 -54.90 34.47
CA PRO A 523 12.44 -55.09 33.02
C PRO A 523 12.40 -53.76 32.27
N VAL A 524 13.10 -53.68 31.14
CA VAL A 524 12.94 -52.60 30.16
C VAL A 524 11.84 -53.03 29.20
N LEU A 525 10.70 -52.34 29.23
CA LEU A 525 9.51 -52.64 28.41
C LEU A 525 9.68 -52.18 26.97
N LYS A 526 10.36 -51.06 26.77
CA LYS A 526 10.60 -50.45 25.47
C LYS A 526 11.94 -49.72 25.48
N VAL A 527 12.65 -49.80 24.37
CA VAL A 527 13.85 -49.01 24.13
C VAL A 527 13.77 -48.33 22.77
N ASP A 528 14.07 -47.03 22.74
CA ASP A 528 14.17 -46.21 21.54
C ASP A 528 15.53 -45.51 21.52
N SER A 529 16.03 -45.13 20.34
CA SER A 529 17.29 -44.39 20.21
C SER A 529 17.17 -43.27 19.19
N THR A 530 17.88 -42.16 19.40
CA THR A 530 17.98 -41.10 18.39
C THR A 530 18.71 -41.54 17.12
N VAL A 531 19.65 -42.48 17.25
CA VAL A 531 20.44 -43.02 16.14
C VAL A 531 20.66 -44.51 16.36
N ALA A 532 20.48 -45.32 15.30
CA ALA A 532 20.89 -46.71 15.27
C ALA A 532 21.53 -47.04 13.91
N GLN A 533 22.64 -47.77 13.94
CA GLN A 533 23.30 -48.32 12.76
C GLN A 533 22.46 -49.48 12.20
N ASN A 534 22.42 -49.60 10.87
CA ASN A 534 21.76 -50.74 10.24
C ASN A 534 22.39 -52.07 10.71
N GLY A 535 21.56 -52.99 11.22
CA GLY A 535 21.99 -54.24 11.84
C GLY A 535 22.32 -54.17 13.34
N PHE A 536 22.34 -52.98 13.95
CA PHE A 536 22.63 -52.76 15.39
C PHE A 536 21.55 -51.88 16.03
N PRO A 537 20.29 -52.36 16.12
CA PRO A 537 19.17 -51.58 16.64
C PRO A 537 19.27 -51.35 18.15
N ALA A 538 18.59 -50.32 18.67
CA ALA A 538 18.51 -50.04 20.11
C ALA A 538 18.02 -51.24 20.95
N ALA A 539 17.06 -51.99 20.42
CA ALA A 539 16.51 -53.20 21.05
C ALA A 539 17.57 -54.26 21.36
N ALA A 540 18.65 -54.31 20.58
CA ALA A 540 19.73 -55.27 20.78
C ALA A 540 20.62 -54.95 21.99
N ALA A 541 20.45 -53.79 22.63
CA ALA A 541 21.15 -53.47 23.88
C ALA A 541 20.44 -54.02 25.13
N VAL A 542 19.25 -54.62 25.00
CA VAL A 542 18.46 -55.11 26.16
C VAL A 542 17.84 -56.49 25.88
N ASP A 543 18.32 -57.20 24.88
CA ASP A 543 17.76 -58.48 24.41
C ASP A 543 18.32 -59.70 25.17
N GLY A 544 19.31 -59.51 26.05
CA GLY A 544 19.96 -60.57 26.79
C GLY A 544 20.96 -61.40 25.98
N ASN A 545 21.31 -60.97 24.76
CA ASN A 545 22.21 -61.68 23.87
C ASN A 545 23.52 -60.91 23.65
N ALA A 546 24.59 -61.39 24.28
CA ALA A 546 25.93 -60.81 24.17
C ALA A 546 26.51 -60.75 22.74
N ALA A 547 25.94 -61.48 21.78
CA ALA A 547 26.38 -61.46 20.38
C ALA A 547 25.74 -60.32 19.55
N THR A 548 24.75 -59.63 20.09
CA THR A 548 24.06 -58.49 19.47
C THR A 548 24.37 -57.20 20.25
N GLY A 549 24.01 -56.04 19.68
CA GLY A 549 24.23 -54.77 20.37
C GLY A 549 23.73 -53.56 19.58
N TRP A 550 23.71 -52.40 20.25
CA TRP A 550 23.35 -51.11 19.68
C TRP A 550 24.59 -50.31 19.29
N ALA A 551 24.61 -49.75 18.08
CA ALA A 551 25.71 -48.97 17.52
C ALA A 551 25.19 -47.71 16.80
N ILE A 552 26.04 -46.70 16.60
CA ILE A 552 25.59 -45.34 16.23
C ILE A 552 26.19 -44.81 14.92
N HIS A 553 26.72 -45.69 14.08
CA HIS A 553 27.40 -45.28 12.85
C HIS A 553 26.44 -44.82 11.73
N GLN A 554 26.57 -43.56 11.29
CA GLN A 554 25.84 -42.98 10.15
C GLN A 554 26.79 -42.46 9.05
N ASN A 555 27.01 -43.25 7.99
CA ASN A 555 27.69 -42.81 6.76
C ASN A 555 29.01 -42.01 6.96
N GLY A 556 29.82 -42.35 7.98
CA GLY A 556 31.13 -41.72 8.24
C GLY A 556 31.11 -40.43 9.08
N LYS A 557 29.95 -39.94 9.53
CA LYS A 557 29.83 -38.85 10.52
C LYS A 557 29.12 -39.37 11.76
N MET A 558 29.76 -39.27 12.92
CA MET A 558 29.09 -39.61 14.18
C MET A 558 28.41 -38.35 14.74
N PRO A 559 27.19 -38.47 15.28
CA PRO A 559 26.59 -37.38 16.04
C PRO A 559 27.47 -37.06 17.26
N SER A 560 27.51 -35.81 17.71
CA SER A 560 28.24 -35.43 18.94
C SER A 560 27.58 -35.97 20.21
N ARG A 561 26.32 -36.40 20.11
CA ARG A 561 25.51 -36.91 21.20
C ARG A 561 24.44 -37.87 20.68
N VAL A 562 24.18 -38.93 21.43
CA VAL A 562 23.09 -39.89 21.17
C VAL A 562 22.34 -40.21 22.46
N ASP A 563 21.04 -40.44 22.34
CA ASP A 563 20.18 -40.77 23.47
C ASP A 563 19.57 -42.16 23.24
N LEU A 564 19.62 -43.01 24.26
CA LEU A 564 18.96 -44.32 24.35
C LEU A 564 17.90 -44.23 25.46
N GLN A 565 16.63 -44.18 25.05
CA GLN A 565 15.50 -43.97 25.94
C GLN A 565 14.90 -45.31 26.37
N LEU A 566 14.83 -45.54 27.68
CA LEU A 566 14.34 -46.76 28.31
C LEU A 566 12.99 -46.49 28.97
N THR A 567 11.99 -47.30 28.65
CA THR A 567 10.72 -47.36 29.40
C THR A 567 10.81 -48.54 30.37
N LEU A 568 10.75 -48.26 31.67
CA LEU A 568 10.94 -49.25 32.72
C LEU A 568 9.59 -49.82 33.20
N ASP A 569 9.54 -51.10 33.53
CA ASP A 569 8.39 -51.70 34.18
C ASP A 569 8.32 -51.27 35.65
N THR A 570 7.49 -50.26 35.93
CA THR A 570 7.28 -49.75 37.28
C THR A 570 6.45 -50.66 38.18
N THR A 571 5.77 -51.66 37.63
CA THR A 571 4.97 -52.62 38.43
C THR A 571 5.83 -53.63 39.18
N SER A 572 7.05 -53.88 38.69
CA SER A 572 8.03 -54.77 39.30
C SER A 572 8.79 -54.14 40.50
N TRP A 573 8.49 -52.89 40.86
CA TRP A 573 9.23 -52.16 41.90
C TRP A 573 8.77 -52.55 43.30
N GLN A 574 9.72 -52.83 44.19
CA GLN A 574 9.41 -53.08 45.60
C GLN A 574 9.02 -51.78 46.32
N SER A 575 7.97 -51.84 47.14
CA SER A 575 7.41 -50.70 47.87
C SER A 575 8.20 -50.40 49.15
N ASN A 576 9.32 -49.70 49.04
CA ASN A 576 10.04 -49.21 50.22
C ASN A 576 9.87 -47.69 50.34
N LYS A 577 9.43 -47.23 51.53
CA LYS A 577 9.44 -45.81 51.92
C LYS A 577 10.90 -45.43 52.19
N GLY A 578 11.53 -44.72 51.26
CA GLY A 578 12.92 -44.30 51.36
C GLY A 578 13.59 -44.32 50.00
N SER A 579 14.34 -43.26 49.70
CA SER A 579 14.95 -42.92 48.41
C SER A 579 15.47 -44.14 47.61
N SER A 580 14.80 -44.51 46.52
CA SER A 580 15.20 -45.67 45.69
C SER A 580 16.36 -45.34 44.75
N GLN A 581 17.42 -46.14 44.75
CA GLN A 581 18.49 -46.07 43.77
C GLN A 581 18.29 -47.13 42.68
N LEU A 582 18.71 -46.84 41.45
CA LEU A 582 18.83 -47.82 40.37
C LEU A 582 20.30 -48.06 40.05
N ARG A 583 20.62 -49.31 39.79
CA ARG A 583 21.87 -49.75 39.21
C ARG A 583 21.69 -50.04 37.72
N PHE A 584 22.48 -49.36 36.90
CA PHE A 584 22.64 -49.63 35.48
C PHE A 584 23.94 -50.40 35.26
N VAL A 585 23.85 -51.54 34.58
CA VAL A 585 25.02 -52.34 34.19
C VAL A 585 25.14 -52.28 32.67
N LEU A 586 26.15 -51.56 32.18
CA LEU A 586 26.44 -51.42 30.75
C LEU A 586 27.54 -52.40 30.37
N LYS A 587 27.22 -53.38 29.55
CA LYS A 587 28.19 -54.35 29.03
C LYS A 587 28.55 -54.00 27.60
N GLN A 588 29.84 -54.03 27.33
CA GLN A 588 30.41 -53.81 26.02
C GLN A 588 31.30 -54.99 25.69
N GLN A 589 30.85 -55.86 24.77
CA GLN A 589 31.52 -57.11 24.43
C GLN A 589 31.77 -57.24 22.91
N TYR A 590 32.17 -56.15 22.27
CA TYR A 590 32.30 -56.06 20.80
C TYR A 590 33.71 -55.66 20.32
N GLY A 591 34.71 -55.70 21.21
CA GLY A 591 36.11 -55.48 20.89
C GLY A 591 36.63 -54.05 21.14
N SER A 592 37.96 -53.91 21.08
CA SER A 592 38.69 -52.68 21.50
C SER A 592 38.44 -51.45 20.63
N GLN A 593 37.75 -51.58 19.50
CA GLN A 593 37.42 -50.45 18.62
C GLN A 593 36.09 -49.76 18.96
N HIS A 594 35.32 -50.27 19.93
CA HIS A 594 33.94 -49.87 20.15
C HIS A 594 33.64 -49.47 21.60
N THR A 595 34.50 -48.64 22.18
CA THR A 595 34.49 -48.32 23.61
C THR A 595 33.67 -47.08 23.99
N ILE A 596 32.95 -47.13 25.12
CA ILE A 596 32.11 -46.02 25.64
C ILE A 596 32.97 -44.87 26.20
N GLY A 597 32.64 -43.63 25.82
CA GLY A 597 33.32 -42.40 26.24
C GLY A 597 32.74 -41.71 27.47
N ALA A 598 31.75 -40.85 27.26
CA ALA A 598 31.05 -40.17 28.33
C ALA A 598 29.56 -40.50 28.31
N CYS A 599 28.98 -40.71 29.48
CA CYS A 599 27.55 -41.00 29.63
C CYS A 599 26.90 -40.27 30.81
N GLN A 600 25.59 -40.07 30.71
CA GLN A 600 24.74 -39.51 31.76
C GLN A 600 23.36 -40.17 31.69
N PHE A 601 22.69 -40.28 32.83
CA PHE A 601 21.29 -40.72 32.89
C PHE A 601 20.38 -39.53 33.14
N LEU A 602 19.27 -39.44 32.41
CA LEU A 602 18.31 -38.34 32.53
C LEU A 602 16.87 -38.87 32.62
N ILE A 603 15.95 -38.03 33.12
CA ILE A 603 14.51 -38.32 33.18
C ILE A 603 13.72 -37.18 32.55
N PRO A 604 12.52 -37.40 31.99
CA PRO A 604 11.72 -36.32 31.41
C PRO A 604 11.40 -35.21 32.42
N ASN A 605 11.65 -33.96 32.04
CA ASN A 605 11.27 -32.78 32.82
C ASN A 605 9.78 -32.47 32.61
N ARG A 606 8.90 -33.10 33.39
CA ARG A 606 7.44 -32.93 33.25
C ARG A 606 6.90 -31.54 33.70
N GLN A 607 7.76 -30.60 34.11
CA GLN A 607 7.37 -29.25 34.52
C GLN A 607 7.36 -28.22 33.38
N HIS A 608 7.83 -28.55 32.18
CA HIS A 608 7.83 -27.65 31.03
C HIS A 608 7.00 -28.21 29.87
N VAL A 609 5.68 -28.11 30.02
CA VAL A 609 4.77 -28.03 28.87
C VAL A 609 4.43 -26.55 28.69
N GLY A 610 5.43 -25.76 28.31
CA GLY A 610 5.34 -24.30 28.16
C GLY A 610 6.11 -23.86 26.91
N ASP A 611 5.50 -22.95 26.16
CA ASP A 611 5.91 -22.37 24.87
C ASP A 611 7.44 -22.32 24.64
N GLN A 612 7.92 -23.12 23.67
CA GLN A 612 9.34 -23.22 23.29
C GLN A 612 9.94 -21.87 22.89
N GLU A 613 9.13 -20.92 22.42
CA GLU A 613 9.57 -19.58 22.05
C GLU A 613 10.04 -18.76 23.26
N SER A 614 9.31 -18.89 24.38
CA SER A 614 9.64 -18.19 25.63
C SER A 614 10.97 -18.69 26.22
N ALA A 615 11.23 -19.99 26.15
CA ALA A 615 12.50 -20.59 26.57
C ALA A 615 13.66 -20.15 25.67
N ARG A 616 13.43 -20.05 24.36
CA ARG A 616 14.42 -19.53 23.39
C ARG A 616 14.79 -18.08 23.70
N GLN A 617 13.82 -17.23 24.00
CA GLN A 617 14.07 -15.83 24.36
C GLN A 617 14.89 -15.70 25.65
N ALA A 618 14.59 -16.49 26.67
CA ALA A 618 15.37 -16.50 27.91
C ALA A 618 16.83 -16.94 27.67
N SER A 619 17.05 -17.97 26.85
CA SER A 619 18.40 -18.42 26.50
C SER A 619 19.18 -17.39 25.70
N LEU A 620 18.52 -16.70 24.77
CA LEU A 620 19.15 -15.61 23.99
C LEU A 620 19.56 -14.46 24.91
N GLN A 621 18.68 -14.08 25.83
CA GLN A 621 18.93 -13.03 26.82
C GLN A 621 20.14 -13.37 27.70
N ALA A 622 20.23 -14.61 28.20
CA ALA A 622 21.37 -15.04 29.02
C ALA A 622 22.70 -15.05 28.24
N ALA A 623 22.69 -15.51 26.99
CA ALA A 623 23.88 -15.49 26.14
C ALA A 623 24.33 -14.06 25.83
N PHE A 624 23.38 -13.16 25.59
CA PHE A 624 23.65 -11.74 25.41
C PHE A 624 24.22 -11.09 26.67
N GLU A 625 23.67 -11.38 27.84
CA GLU A 625 24.17 -10.88 29.12
C GLU A 625 25.59 -11.35 29.43
N GLN A 626 25.90 -12.61 29.13
CA GLN A 626 27.25 -13.16 29.28
C GLN A 626 28.25 -12.46 28.35
N TRP A 627 27.91 -12.36 27.06
CA TRP A 627 28.74 -11.61 26.11
C TRP A 627 28.94 -10.16 26.56
N LEU A 628 27.88 -9.49 26.99
CA LEU A 628 27.93 -8.11 27.47
C LEU A 628 28.84 -7.97 28.71
N SER A 629 28.82 -8.95 29.61
CA SER A 629 29.71 -8.99 30.78
C SER A 629 31.18 -9.12 30.36
N ASP A 630 31.47 -10.03 29.43
CA ASP A 630 32.83 -10.28 28.94
C ASP A 630 33.40 -9.07 28.20
N GLU A 631 32.61 -8.42 27.35
CA GLU A 631 32.98 -7.20 26.65
C GLU A 631 33.17 -6.01 27.61
N ARG A 632 32.31 -5.87 28.62
CA ARG A 632 32.46 -4.82 29.65
C ARG A 632 33.77 -4.97 30.42
N ALA A 633 34.25 -6.19 30.66
CA ALA A 633 35.49 -6.44 31.39
C ALA A 633 36.75 -5.98 30.63
N ILE A 634 36.66 -5.88 29.29
CA ILE A 634 37.76 -5.45 28.42
C ILE A 634 37.57 -4.04 27.84
N ALA A 635 36.45 -3.39 28.12
CA ALA A 635 36.16 -2.03 27.68
C ALA A 635 37.06 -1.00 28.40
N VAL A 636 37.62 -0.05 27.63
CA VAL A 636 38.43 1.04 28.17
C VAL A 636 37.54 2.00 28.97
N HIS A 637 37.91 2.27 30.23
CA HIS A 637 37.23 3.26 31.07
C HIS A 637 37.52 4.68 30.60
N TRP A 638 36.46 5.44 30.30
CA TRP A 638 36.53 6.85 29.92
C TRP A 638 36.18 7.75 31.10
N SER A 639 36.91 8.85 31.26
CA SER A 639 36.60 9.89 32.26
C SER A 639 36.17 11.17 31.53
N PRO A 640 35.03 11.79 31.89
CA PRO A 640 34.65 13.09 31.35
C PRO A 640 35.71 14.15 31.67
N LEU A 641 36.14 14.90 30.66
CA LEU A 641 37.00 16.06 30.89
C LEU A 641 36.14 17.23 31.37
N ARG A 642 36.66 18.01 32.32
CA ARG A 642 35.95 19.18 32.85
C ARG A 642 36.13 20.38 31.90
N PRO A 643 35.06 20.96 31.34
CA PRO A 643 35.16 22.20 30.57
C PRO A 643 35.54 23.36 31.48
N LEU A 644 36.57 24.11 31.10
CA LEU A 644 36.97 25.37 31.72
C LEU A 644 36.26 26.54 31.05
N THR A 645 36.15 26.53 29.72
CA THR A 645 35.41 27.53 28.96
C THR A 645 34.73 26.90 27.75
N ALA A 646 33.58 27.45 27.38
CA ALA A 646 32.85 27.11 26.16
C ALA A 646 32.41 28.42 25.50
N ARG A 647 32.78 28.61 24.24
CA ARG A 647 32.40 29.79 23.45
C ARG A 647 32.02 29.38 22.05
N SER A 648 31.14 30.16 21.42
CA SER A 648 30.81 30.01 20.02
C SER A 648 30.77 31.37 19.32
N ASN A 649 30.54 31.34 18.01
CA ASN A 649 30.25 32.53 17.20
C ASN A 649 28.80 33.02 17.34
N LEU A 650 27.83 32.14 17.61
CA LEU A 650 26.41 32.50 17.73
C LEU A 650 25.64 31.70 18.80
N PRO A 651 25.63 30.34 18.83
CA PRO A 651 24.85 29.59 19.82
C PRO A 651 25.31 29.82 21.26
N ILE A 652 24.38 29.91 22.20
CA ILE A 652 24.72 30.04 23.62
C ILE A 652 25.13 28.67 24.15
N LEU A 653 26.40 28.51 24.52
CA LEU A 653 26.93 27.29 25.13
C LEU A 653 26.87 27.38 26.65
N THR A 654 26.12 26.47 27.27
CA THR A 654 25.95 26.37 28.73
C THR A 654 26.64 25.10 29.23
N ILE A 655 27.61 25.24 30.14
CA ILE A 655 28.23 24.10 30.82
C ILE A 655 27.31 23.65 31.96
N LEU A 656 26.90 22.38 31.95
CA LEU A 656 26.02 21.78 32.96
C LEU A 656 26.80 21.13 34.11
N ASP A 657 26.09 20.77 35.18
CA ASP A 657 26.68 20.22 36.42
C ASP A 657 27.38 18.86 36.21
N ASP A 658 26.96 18.09 35.20
CA ASP A 658 27.56 16.80 34.82
C ASP A 658 28.73 16.95 33.84
N HIS A 659 29.17 18.18 33.59
CA HIS A 659 30.23 18.58 32.64
C HIS A 659 29.86 18.48 31.15
N SER A 660 28.61 18.18 30.82
CA SER A 660 28.10 18.32 29.45
C SER A 660 27.94 19.79 29.06
N ILE A 661 27.82 20.05 27.76
CA ILE A 661 27.66 21.40 27.21
C ILE A 661 26.39 21.38 26.36
N LEU A 662 25.42 22.23 26.71
CA LEU A 662 24.18 22.41 25.97
C LEU A 662 24.26 23.69 25.13
N ALA A 663 24.04 23.55 23.83
CA ALA A 663 23.92 24.65 22.88
C ALA A 663 22.46 25.07 22.71
N SER A 664 22.18 26.36 22.84
CA SER A 664 20.82 26.90 22.74
C SER A 664 20.78 28.25 22.01
N GLY A 665 19.59 28.70 21.63
CA GLY A 665 19.39 29.97 20.92
C GLY A 665 19.59 29.84 19.41
N ASP A 666 19.94 30.96 18.77
CA ASP A 666 20.10 31.03 17.32
C ASP A 666 21.34 30.28 16.84
N THR A 667 21.26 29.68 15.65
CA THR A 667 22.34 28.96 14.97
C THR A 667 22.62 29.57 13.60
N ALA A 668 23.88 29.58 13.15
CA ALA A 668 24.23 30.04 11.81
C ALA A 668 24.45 28.87 10.83
N LYS A 669 24.55 29.16 9.53
CA LYS A 669 24.89 28.14 8.51
C LYS A 669 26.26 27.50 8.75
N ARG A 670 27.13 28.22 9.47
CA ARG A 670 28.39 27.74 10.01
C ARG A 670 28.51 28.22 11.45
N ASP A 671 28.63 27.29 12.37
CA ASP A 671 28.94 27.57 13.77
C ASP A 671 30.30 26.98 14.15
N ASP A 672 31.05 27.73 14.96
CA ASP A 672 32.37 27.35 15.44
C ASP A 672 32.29 27.31 16.97
N TYR A 673 32.64 26.16 17.58
CA TYR A 673 32.70 25.98 19.03
C TYR A 673 34.16 25.92 19.47
N TRP A 674 34.54 26.82 20.37
CA TRP A 674 35.86 26.86 21.01
C TRP A 674 35.70 26.46 22.47
N LEU A 675 36.20 25.27 22.80
CA LEU A 675 36.07 24.64 24.10
C LEU A 675 37.45 24.45 24.70
N GLN A 676 37.63 24.83 25.96
CA GLN A 676 38.86 24.58 26.69
C GLN A 676 38.57 23.62 27.84
N TYR A 677 39.37 22.58 28.00
CA TYR A 677 39.20 21.55 29.02
C TYR A 677 40.42 21.44 29.94
N GLU A 678 40.17 21.07 31.19
CA GLU A 678 41.21 20.68 32.13
C GLU A 678 41.85 19.37 31.68
N SER A 679 43.18 19.33 31.63
CA SER A 679 43.95 18.11 31.34
C SER A 679 44.41 17.48 32.64
N GLY A 680 44.21 16.17 32.77
CA GLY A 680 44.63 15.41 33.95
C GLY A 680 46.13 15.09 33.99
N ASP A 681 46.48 14.19 34.88
CA ASP A 681 47.87 13.81 35.20
C ASP A 681 48.46 12.80 34.20
N ARG A 682 47.67 12.36 33.22
CA ARG A 682 48.04 11.35 32.22
C ARG A 682 47.95 11.90 30.80
N PRO A 683 48.84 11.47 29.88
CA PRO A 683 48.73 11.83 28.48
C PRO A 683 47.40 11.39 27.88
N ILE A 684 46.81 12.23 27.03
CA ILE A 684 45.57 11.92 26.31
C ILE A 684 45.95 11.28 24.98
N THR A 685 45.56 10.02 24.76
CA THR A 685 45.82 9.28 23.52
C THR A 685 44.63 9.26 22.57
N ALA A 686 43.44 9.60 23.06
CA ALA A 686 42.21 9.60 22.30
C ALA A 686 41.18 10.55 22.92
N ILE A 687 40.28 11.08 22.09
CA ILE A 687 39.18 11.95 22.49
C ILE A 687 37.87 11.25 22.15
N ARG A 688 36.95 11.16 23.10
CA ARG A 688 35.60 10.65 22.90
C ARG A 688 34.61 11.81 22.97
N LEU A 689 33.89 12.05 21.88
CA LEU A 689 32.80 12.99 21.79
C LEU A 689 31.48 12.24 21.94
N GLU A 690 30.62 12.72 22.84
CA GLU A 690 29.27 12.19 23.03
C GLU A 690 28.25 13.24 22.61
N ALA A 691 27.45 12.91 21.60
CA ALA A 691 26.30 13.69 21.17
C ALA A 691 25.07 13.17 21.95
N LEU A 692 24.56 13.98 22.88
CA LEU A 692 23.54 13.58 23.85
C LEU A 692 22.16 14.11 23.44
N PRO A 693 21.09 13.32 23.62
CA PRO A 693 19.73 13.81 23.47
C PRO A 693 19.34 14.68 24.66
N ASP A 694 18.50 15.68 24.42
CA ASP A 694 17.93 16.55 25.45
C ASP A 694 16.53 17.01 25.02
N ASP A 695 15.60 17.08 25.97
CA ASP A 695 14.19 17.43 25.70
C ASP A 695 14.00 18.87 25.19
N SER A 696 14.97 19.75 25.43
CA SER A 696 14.96 21.12 24.91
C SER A 696 15.37 21.22 23.44
N LEU A 697 15.95 20.16 22.87
CA LEU A 697 16.41 20.13 21.49
C LEU A 697 15.32 19.66 20.51
N PRO A 698 15.39 20.08 19.23
CA PRO A 698 14.40 19.69 18.23
C PRO A 698 14.44 18.17 18.03
N ALA A 699 13.28 17.52 18.00
CA ALA A 699 13.19 16.06 17.94
C ALA A 699 14.04 15.34 19.01
N HIS A 700 14.24 15.95 20.18
CA HIS A 700 15.08 15.47 21.29
C HIS A 700 16.58 15.36 20.95
N GLY A 701 17.05 16.06 19.91
CA GLY A 701 18.47 16.16 19.57
C GLY A 701 19.06 14.92 18.87
N PRO A 702 20.38 14.68 18.95
CA PRO A 702 21.38 15.48 19.69
C PRO A 702 21.82 16.77 18.99
N GLY A 703 21.32 17.05 17.79
CA GLY A 703 21.62 18.29 17.07
C GLY A 703 20.59 19.40 17.28
N SER A 704 20.96 20.62 16.90
CA SER A 704 20.12 21.82 17.04
C SER A 704 19.42 22.25 15.75
N THR A 705 19.50 21.47 14.66
CA THR A 705 18.78 21.80 13.42
C THR A 705 17.28 21.93 13.67
N TYR A 706 16.73 23.12 13.41
CA TYR A 706 15.29 23.44 13.52
C TYR A 706 14.63 23.79 12.17
N TYR A 707 15.42 24.18 11.16
CA TYR A 707 14.91 24.72 9.89
C TYR A 707 15.80 24.29 8.71
N GLU A 708 15.21 24.08 7.53
CA GLU A 708 15.83 23.62 6.25
C GLU A 708 16.48 22.21 6.26
N GLY A 709 16.89 21.69 7.41
CA GLY A 709 17.49 20.36 7.56
C GLY A 709 16.58 19.30 8.20
N THR A 710 17.16 18.21 8.71
CA THR A 710 16.41 17.25 9.54
C THR A 710 16.32 17.78 10.96
N LEU A 711 15.11 17.89 11.52
CA LEU A 711 14.93 18.33 12.90
C LEU A 711 15.76 17.44 13.84
N GLY A 712 16.58 18.04 14.70
CA GLY A 712 17.40 17.34 15.70
C GLY A 712 18.72 16.74 15.20
N ASP A 713 19.09 17.00 13.94
CA ASP A 713 20.35 16.53 13.35
C ASP A 713 21.47 17.57 13.48
N PHE A 714 22.72 17.14 13.27
CA PHE A 714 23.90 18.00 13.23
C PHE A 714 24.83 17.57 12.10
N PHE A 715 25.77 18.45 11.74
CA PHE A 715 26.80 18.15 10.75
C PHE A 715 28.15 18.70 11.23
N LEU A 716 28.93 17.85 11.90
CA LEU A 716 30.28 18.19 12.37
C LEU A 716 31.26 18.03 11.20
N THR A 717 31.85 19.12 10.74
CA THR A 717 32.77 19.12 9.60
C THR A 717 34.22 19.05 10.02
N GLU A 718 34.60 19.69 11.12
CA GLU A 718 35.99 19.73 11.58
C GLU A 718 36.08 19.61 13.10
N LEU A 719 37.07 18.86 13.58
CA LEU A 719 37.46 18.77 14.98
C LEU A 719 38.99 18.87 15.06
N THR A 720 39.45 19.90 15.76
CA THR A 720 40.87 20.15 16.00
C THR A 720 41.15 20.17 17.49
N ALA A 721 42.14 19.37 17.93
CA ALA A 721 42.66 19.40 19.29
C ALA A 721 44.02 20.11 19.32
N SER A 722 44.21 21.04 20.26
CA SER A 722 45.47 21.76 20.42
C SER A 722 45.82 22.05 21.88
N GLN A 723 47.10 22.30 22.14
CA GLN A 723 47.61 22.75 23.44
C GLN A 723 48.73 23.76 23.19
N ASN A 724 48.65 24.96 23.77
CA ASN A 724 49.57 26.07 23.51
C ASN A 724 49.82 26.33 22.01
N ALA A 725 48.74 26.36 21.22
CA ALA A 725 48.77 26.53 19.75
C ALA A 725 49.48 25.40 18.95
N ARG A 726 49.95 24.32 19.61
CA ARG A 726 50.35 23.09 18.90
C ARG A 726 49.11 22.25 18.63
N VAL A 727 48.85 21.95 17.36
CA VAL A 727 47.77 21.04 16.92
C VAL A 727 48.22 19.59 17.00
N PHE A 728 47.35 18.72 17.49
CA PHE A 728 47.56 17.28 17.59
C PHE A 728 46.66 16.56 16.57
N ALA A 729 47.27 15.92 15.58
CA ALA A 729 46.55 15.28 14.49
C ALA A 729 45.92 13.94 14.92
N CYS A 730 44.71 13.67 14.43
CA CYS A 730 44.07 12.37 14.53
C CYS A 730 44.69 11.36 13.55
N SER A 731 44.76 10.10 13.96
CA SER A 731 45.22 8.96 13.19
C SER A 731 44.06 8.21 12.52
N SER A 732 42.95 8.08 13.24
CA SER A 732 41.72 7.42 12.82
C SER A 732 40.58 7.83 13.76
N ALA A 733 39.34 7.57 13.35
CA ALA A 733 38.18 7.70 14.21
C ALA A 733 37.20 6.54 13.98
N SER A 734 36.29 6.37 14.92
CA SER A 734 35.18 5.42 14.87
C SER A 734 33.94 6.04 15.49
N GLU A 735 32.75 5.62 15.05
CA GLU A 735 31.48 6.13 15.52
C GLU A 735 30.44 5.04 15.73
N THR A 736 29.44 5.31 16.56
CA THR A 736 28.31 4.38 16.79
C THR A 736 27.34 4.32 15.62
N TYR A 737 27.20 5.42 14.89
CA TYR A 737 26.29 5.54 13.76
C TYR A 737 26.68 6.75 12.91
N SER A 738 26.54 6.63 11.60
CA SER A 738 26.71 7.72 10.65
C SER A 738 25.75 7.53 9.48
N LYS A 739 24.97 8.57 9.18
CA LYS A 739 24.09 8.59 8.01
C LYS A 739 23.78 10.02 7.61
N ASN A 740 23.75 10.25 6.30
CA ASN A 740 23.39 11.53 5.71
C ASN A 740 21.96 11.48 5.18
N ARG A 741 21.25 12.61 5.24
CA ARG A 741 19.97 12.80 4.54
C ARG A 741 20.15 13.18 3.06
N PHE A 742 21.17 13.99 2.76
CA PHE A 742 21.29 14.66 1.48
C PHE A 742 22.49 14.14 0.68
N GLY A 743 22.24 13.50 -0.45
CA GLY A 743 23.25 12.95 -1.35
C GLY A 743 23.75 11.55 -0.93
N ASN A 744 24.57 10.96 -1.80
CA ASN A 744 25.16 9.62 -1.59
C ASN A 744 26.60 9.68 -1.07
N ALA A 745 27.07 10.87 -0.68
CA ALA A 745 28.40 11.03 -0.11
C ALA A 745 28.49 10.36 1.26
N GLU A 746 29.60 9.68 1.50
CA GLU A 746 29.91 9.08 2.79
C GLU A 746 29.96 10.15 3.89
N VAL A 747 29.46 9.81 5.06
CA VAL A 747 29.60 10.61 6.29
C VAL A 747 30.19 9.73 7.36
N SER A 748 31.14 10.25 8.13
CA SER A 748 31.83 9.51 9.17
C SER A 748 32.59 10.47 10.10
N ALA A 749 32.84 10.05 11.34
CA ALA A 749 33.72 10.79 12.24
C ALA A 749 35.16 10.90 11.68
N ALA A 750 35.59 9.96 10.84
CA ALA A 750 36.92 10.02 10.21
C ALA A 750 37.09 11.19 9.24
N LEU A 751 35.98 11.73 8.73
CA LEU A 751 35.97 12.87 7.82
C LEU A 751 36.10 14.20 8.55
N THR A 752 35.94 14.25 9.88
CA THR A 752 35.98 15.52 10.61
C THR A 752 37.39 16.06 10.89
N PHE A 753 38.40 15.54 10.21
CA PHE A 753 39.79 15.99 10.31
C PHE A 753 40.55 15.77 9.00
N ASP A 754 39.83 15.69 7.87
CA ASP A 754 40.40 15.57 6.53
C ASP A 754 40.75 16.94 5.91
N GLY A 755 40.27 18.04 6.52
CA GLY A 755 40.45 19.41 6.05
C GLY A 755 39.44 19.85 5.00
N ASP A 756 38.41 19.06 4.71
CA ASP A 756 37.30 19.38 3.80
C ASP A 756 36.01 19.71 4.56
N VAL A 757 35.69 21.01 4.61
CA VAL A 757 34.48 21.53 5.25
C VAL A 757 33.16 21.06 4.62
N GLN A 758 33.18 20.34 3.49
CA GLN A 758 32.00 19.76 2.85
C GLN A 758 31.69 18.32 3.32
N THR A 759 32.66 17.66 3.96
CA THR A 759 32.52 16.30 4.51
C THR A 759 32.34 16.38 6.03
N GLY A 760 31.97 15.27 6.66
CA GLY A 760 31.80 15.27 8.11
C GLY A 760 30.92 14.15 8.65
N TRP A 761 30.44 14.34 9.88
CA TRP A 761 29.66 13.38 10.64
C TRP A 761 28.25 13.91 10.94
N SER A 762 27.24 13.05 10.72
CA SER A 762 25.81 13.31 10.94
C SER A 762 25.09 12.00 11.28
N VAL A 763 23.94 12.09 11.97
CA VAL A 763 23.22 10.96 12.57
C VAL A 763 21.78 10.85 12.05
N HIS A 764 21.56 11.19 10.79
CA HIS A 764 20.23 11.21 10.20
C HIS A 764 19.44 9.89 10.39
N GLY A 765 18.21 10.01 10.87
CA GLY A 765 17.28 8.89 11.08
C GLY A 765 17.38 8.23 12.45
N ARG A 766 18.22 8.77 13.35
CA ARG A 766 18.35 8.34 14.76
C ARG A 766 18.41 9.52 15.73
N GLN A 767 17.59 10.54 15.48
CA GLN A 767 17.39 11.64 16.43
C GLN A 767 16.73 11.14 17.72
N GLY A 768 16.98 11.83 18.84
CA GLY A 768 16.57 11.41 20.18
C GLY A 768 17.43 10.30 20.80
N GLU A 769 18.46 9.82 20.09
CA GLU A 769 19.40 8.81 20.59
C GLU A 769 20.76 9.41 20.92
N ARG A 770 21.48 8.75 21.83
CA ARG A 770 22.86 9.08 22.17
C ARG A 770 23.84 8.48 21.15
N HIS A 771 24.71 9.32 20.59
CA HIS A 771 25.73 8.92 19.62
C HIS A 771 27.15 9.23 20.10
N VAL A 772 28.13 8.44 19.68
CA VAL A 772 29.53 8.57 20.13
C VAL A 772 30.47 8.54 18.94
N ALA A 773 31.48 9.40 18.96
CA ALA A 773 32.65 9.32 18.11
C ALA A 773 33.94 9.28 18.95
N VAL A 774 34.88 8.42 18.59
CA VAL A 774 36.20 8.28 19.24
C VAL A 774 37.29 8.59 18.24
N PHE A 775 38.12 9.57 18.55
CA PHE A 775 39.23 10.06 17.75
C PHE A 775 40.57 9.63 18.37
N LEU A 776 41.32 8.78 17.67
CA LEU A 776 42.64 8.33 18.11
C LEU A 776 43.72 9.31 17.66
N LEU A 777 44.56 9.81 18.57
CA LEU A 777 45.60 10.79 18.24
C LEU A 777 46.87 10.09 17.71
N LYS A 778 47.55 10.71 16.72
CA LYS A 778 48.83 10.20 16.19
C LYS A 778 49.95 10.24 17.23
N GLU A 779 49.90 11.23 18.11
CA GLU A 779 50.81 11.39 19.23
C GLU A 779 50.01 11.83 20.47
N PRO A 780 50.37 11.37 21.68
CA PRO A 780 49.63 11.74 22.89
C PRO A 780 49.75 13.24 23.20
N ILE A 781 48.66 13.87 23.64
CA ILE A 781 48.71 15.22 24.22
C ILE A 781 49.32 15.13 25.62
N PRO A 782 50.36 15.93 25.94
CA PRO A 782 50.99 15.92 27.26
C PRO A 782 50.03 16.30 28.41
N PRO A 783 50.21 15.70 29.61
CA PRO A 783 49.41 16.03 30.79
C PRO A 783 49.75 17.42 31.37
N GLY A 784 48.86 17.91 32.25
CA GLY A 784 49.14 19.04 33.15
C GLY A 784 48.97 20.45 32.56
N GLN A 785 48.45 20.58 31.34
CA GLN A 785 48.10 21.87 30.74
C GLN A 785 46.75 21.78 30.01
N PRO A 786 45.90 22.83 30.03
CA PRO A 786 44.60 22.81 29.36
C PRO A 786 44.69 22.42 27.89
N ILE A 787 43.67 21.73 27.40
CA ILE A 787 43.52 21.41 25.98
C ILE A 787 42.43 22.29 25.37
N ASP A 788 42.64 22.72 24.14
CA ASP A 788 41.67 23.47 23.36
C ASP A 788 41.11 22.56 22.27
N LEU A 789 39.78 22.43 22.23
CA LEU A 789 39.04 21.79 21.14
C LEU A 789 38.33 22.87 20.32
N HIS A 790 38.54 22.85 19.02
CA HIS A 790 37.79 23.66 18.07
C HIS A 790 36.96 22.73 17.18
N MET A 791 35.65 22.92 17.20
CA MET A 791 34.70 22.16 16.40
C MET A 791 33.98 23.09 15.44
N VAL A 792 33.85 22.67 14.18
CA VAL A 792 33.14 23.43 13.15
C VAL A 792 31.94 22.63 12.70
N PHE A 793 30.79 23.28 12.71
CA PHE A 793 29.53 22.75 12.23
C PHE A 793 29.09 23.56 11.03
N GLY A 794 28.58 22.92 10.00
CA GLY A 794 28.02 23.67 8.89
C GLY A 794 27.72 22.86 7.66
N ARG A 795 26.70 23.32 6.94
CA ARG A 795 26.33 22.83 5.61
C ARG A 795 25.66 23.96 4.83
N HIS A 796 24.91 23.66 3.76
CA HIS A 796 24.09 24.65 3.05
C HIS A 796 23.00 25.31 3.95
N PHE A 797 22.76 24.76 5.14
CA PHE A 797 21.82 25.21 6.18
C PHE A 797 22.41 25.02 7.59
N ALA A 798 21.78 25.59 8.62
CA ALA A 798 22.23 25.54 10.01
C ALA A 798 22.08 24.13 10.62
N SER A 799 23.20 23.56 11.11
CA SER A 799 23.26 22.16 11.55
C SER A 799 24.31 21.91 12.62
N SER A 800 24.18 22.63 13.71
CA SER A 800 25.11 22.56 14.83
C SER A 800 24.74 21.43 15.80
N LEU A 801 25.70 20.98 16.61
CA LEU A 801 25.37 20.12 17.74
C LEU A 801 24.51 20.89 18.75
N GLY A 802 23.61 20.20 19.44
CA GLY A 802 22.76 20.77 20.48
C GLY A 802 23.42 20.78 21.84
#